data_AF-A0A251RHN6-F1
#
_entry.id   AF-A0A251RHN6-F1
#
_cell.length_a   1.000
_cell.length_b   1.000
_cell.length_c   1.000
_cell.angle_alpha   90.00
_cell.angle_beta   90.00
_cell.angle_gamma   90.00
#
_symmetry.space_group_name_H-M   'P 1'
#
loop_
_entity.id
_entity.type
_entity.pdbx_description
1 polymer ?
#
loop_
_entity_poly.entity_id
_entity_poly.type
_entity_poly.pdbx_seq_one_letter_code
_entity_poly.pdbx_strand_id
1 'polypeptide(L)'
;MAASSSSQSPVPRLHHFELVERMKLQINVSGSSRGRNVRLEFQLSNYANSWILHWGCLFRGNMNWFIPNDRSLGSQAYKQGSLQTPFTKKGELYLLTIELRDPNLHAIEFVLKDGSRERWLKLNHGNFRIEIPETDPTTLMPPIPKELIEQNACLAWESKGRPVSSPQQEKQDYEVALRDLQSQMSKGISLNELQCSFSNSSSKRMVDNREQLRSGMSYPYKRKHNVEQWLQKHSTGSAKNASMPNSALMDLVDKSMGGDDVVSRISYHVGNYEIVVLSKMVRGEYHIFVAMNMRGAIVLHWGVSKLSPGEWLAPPPEILPKKSNLVPGACQTYFTDISTGKGSFQVVDINLQQSNLLGIQFVIWSGGSSWIKNNGTNFFVGVTPVISSGKASGDGDGIFKWLLDEISRREKEAERSLMHRFNIATELTERCKNEGEFGLVGILVWLRFMSCRHLTWNKNYNVKPREISEAQDRFTNLLQRIYLNQPNDREIVRLLMTHVGRGGQGDVGQRIRDEILVVQRNNDCKGGMMEEWHQKLHNNSSPDDVIICEALLNYIKSGFRVDVYWKALNTNGLTKEKLASYDRPIVSEPHFRADTKEGLIHDLTAYLKTLKAVHSGADLESAIEVLVPPNKAHDFTSTGFNYVCDLSPKLQECLKFVKVHLGDEDIVQLMEVMLYYKFSNFDASI
;
A
#
# COMPACT_ATOMS: atom_id res chain seq x y z
N MET A 1 18.24 -5.75 49.09
CA MET A 1 16.83 -5.49 49.45
C MET A 1 16.04 -5.41 48.15
N ALA A 2 15.18 -6.39 47.89
CA ALA A 2 14.30 -6.41 46.73
C ALA A 2 13.07 -5.54 47.01
N ALA A 3 12.74 -4.62 46.10
CA ALA A 3 11.49 -3.88 46.13
C ALA A 3 10.39 -4.74 45.48
N SER A 4 9.37 -5.07 46.26
CA SER A 4 8.19 -5.84 45.85
C SER A 4 7.33 -5.08 44.86
N SER A 5 7.16 -5.61 43.65
CA SER A 5 6.14 -5.17 42.70
C SER A 5 4.76 -5.65 43.16
N SER A 6 3.90 -4.72 43.56
CA SER A 6 2.49 -4.97 43.86
C SER A 6 1.76 -5.37 42.57
N SER A 7 1.29 -6.61 42.50
CA SER A 7 0.38 -7.09 41.45
C SER A 7 -0.94 -6.30 41.53
N GLN A 8 -1.19 -5.41 40.56
CA GLN A 8 -2.48 -4.75 40.43
C GLN A 8 -3.55 -5.78 40.02
N SER A 9 -4.62 -5.85 40.79
CA SER A 9 -5.81 -6.65 40.49
C SER A 9 -6.47 -6.16 39.18
N PRO A 10 -6.93 -7.06 38.30
CA PRO A 10 -7.58 -6.68 37.05
C PRO A 10 -8.85 -5.86 37.30
N VAL A 11 -9.02 -4.76 36.55
CA VAL A 11 -10.21 -3.90 36.64
C VAL A 11 -11.45 -4.72 36.22
N PRO A 12 -12.50 -4.80 37.06
CA PRO A 12 -13.71 -5.56 36.73
C PRO A 12 -14.42 -4.93 35.53
N ARG A 13 -14.84 -5.75 34.56
CA ARG A 13 -15.57 -5.28 33.36
C ARG A 13 -17.05 -5.05 33.57
N LEU A 14 -17.60 -5.76 34.55
CA LEU A 14 -19.01 -5.69 34.89
C LEU A 14 -19.13 -5.11 36.28
N HIS A 15 -19.62 -3.88 36.36
CA HIS A 15 -19.86 -3.20 37.62
C HIS A 15 -21.34 -3.31 37.96
N HIS A 16 -21.63 -3.78 39.17
CA HIS A 16 -22.97 -3.80 39.72
C HIS A 16 -23.03 -2.85 40.92
N PHE A 17 -23.98 -1.94 40.88
CA PHE A 17 -24.29 -1.04 41.98
C PHE A 17 -25.74 -1.25 42.39
N GLU A 18 -25.94 -1.62 43.66
CA GLU A 18 -27.26 -1.51 44.28
C GLU A 18 -27.41 -0.07 44.79
N LEU A 19 -28.40 0.63 44.22
CA LEU A 19 -28.74 2.00 44.56
C LEU A 19 -29.90 2.00 45.57
N VAL A 20 -30.26 3.19 46.06
CA VAL A 20 -31.40 3.38 46.94
C VAL A 20 -32.70 2.80 46.32
N GLU A 21 -33.62 2.35 47.17
CA GLU A 21 -34.97 1.90 46.75
C GLU A 21 -34.98 0.64 45.84
N ARG A 22 -34.02 -0.28 46.01
CA ARG A 22 -33.85 -1.53 45.21
C ARG A 22 -33.56 -1.30 43.72
N MET A 23 -33.19 -0.08 43.34
CA MET A 23 -32.74 0.26 42.00
C MET A 23 -31.38 -0.39 41.73
N LYS A 24 -31.22 -1.05 40.58
CA LYS A 24 -29.96 -1.73 40.22
C LYS A 24 -29.37 -1.09 38.97
N LEU A 25 -28.11 -0.67 39.08
CA LEU A 25 -27.30 -0.17 37.98
C LEU A 25 -26.21 -1.20 37.64
N GLN A 26 -26.23 -1.66 36.41
CA GLN A 26 -25.21 -2.55 35.84
C GLN A 26 -24.49 -1.81 34.72
N ILE A 27 -23.16 -1.85 34.73
CA ILE A 27 -22.32 -1.17 33.74
C ILE A 27 -21.37 -2.19 33.16
N ASN A 28 -21.49 -2.42 31.86
CA ASN A 28 -20.60 -3.29 31.11
C ASN A 28 -19.59 -2.44 30.34
N VAL A 29 -18.30 -2.64 30.61
CA VAL A 29 -17.19 -1.96 29.94
C VAL A 29 -16.52 -2.94 28.99
N SER A 30 -16.51 -2.59 27.70
CA SER A 30 -15.84 -3.34 26.64
C SER A 30 -14.84 -2.46 25.90
N GLY A 31 -13.77 -3.06 25.36
CA GLY A 31 -12.64 -2.33 24.77
C GLY A 31 -11.53 -2.02 25.77
N SER A 32 -10.53 -1.25 25.35
CA SER A 32 -9.40 -0.85 26.19
C SER A 32 -8.77 0.45 25.73
N SER A 33 -8.07 1.16 26.63
CA SER A 33 -7.43 2.43 26.28
C SER A 33 -6.29 2.28 25.26
N ARG A 34 -5.67 1.10 25.16
CA ARG A 34 -4.61 0.76 24.17
C ARG A 34 -5.10 -0.12 23.01
N GLY A 35 -6.41 -0.37 22.90
CA GLY A 35 -6.98 -1.34 21.95
C GLY A 35 -8.22 -0.82 21.24
N ARG A 36 -9.32 -1.60 21.25
CA ARG A 36 -10.59 -1.22 20.60
C ARG A 36 -11.27 -0.06 21.33
N ASN A 37 -12.05 0.73 20.58
CA ASN A 37 -12.90 1.81 21.13
C ASN A 37 -13.62 1.36 22.40
N VAL A 38 -13.56 2.20 23.44
CA VAL A 38 -14.16 1.88 24.74
C VAL A 38 -15.65 2.09 24.63
N ARG A 39 -16.43 1.05 24.93
CA ARG A 39 -17.89 1.07 24.89
C ARG A 39 -18.43 0.71 26.27
N LEU A 40 -19.16 1.65 26.86
CA LEU A 40 -19.83 1.50 28.14
C LEU A 40 -21.34 1.36 27.91
N GLU A 41 -21.89 0.26 28.40
CA GLU A 41 -23.32 -0.02 28.38
C GLU A 41 -23.85 0.09 29.81
N PHE A 42 -24.66 1.11 30.06
CA PHE A 42 -25.34 1.33 31.32
C PHE A 42 -26.75 0.74 31.22
N GLN A 43 -27.06 -0.14 32.17
CA GLN A 43 -28.36 -0.78 32.30
C GLN A 43 -28.91 -0.47 33.69
N LEU A 44 -30.07 0.17 33.70
CA LEU A 44 -30.78 0.51 34.90
C LEU A 44 -32.12 -0.24 34.96
N SER A 45 -32.43 -0.83 36.10
CA SER A 45 -33.64 -1.64 36.31
C SER A 45 -34.34 -1.31 37.63
N ASN A 46 -35.63 -1.64 37.70
CA ASN A 46 -36.48 -1.54 38.90
C ASN A 46 -36.79 -0.10 39.35
N TYR A 47 -37.24 0.79 38.45
CA TYR A 47 -37.68 2.15 38.79
C TYR A 47 -38.61 2.78 37.72
N ALA A 48 -39.40 3.80 38.08
CA ALA A 48 -40.47 4.36 37.24
C ALA A 48 -40.17 5.70 36.52
N ASN A 49 -39.23 6.53 37.00
CA ASN A 49 -38.96 7.86 36.41
C ASN A 49 -37.88 7.84 35.32
N SER A 50 -37.80 8.93 34.55
CA SER A 50 -36.70 9.20 33.62
C SER A 50 -35.43 9.59 34.39
N TRP A 51 -34.30 9.00 34.01
CA TRP A 51 -33.00 9.29 34.60
C TRP A 51 -32.05 9.89 33.56
N ILE A 52 -31.15 10.74 34.02
CA ILE A 52 -30.12 11.39 33.22
C ILE A 52 -28.76 11.02 33.80
N LEU A 53 -27.85 10.54 32.95
CA LEU A 53 -26.45 10.37 33.31
C LEU A 53 -25.75 11.72 33.18
N HIS A 54 -25.18 12.23 34.28
CA HIS A 54 -24.32 13.41 34.27
C HIS A 54 -22.88 12.99 34.47
N TRP A 55 -22.03 13.19 33.47
CA TRP A 55 -20.72 12.52 33.40
C TRP A 55 -19.61 13.38 32.78
N GLY A 56 -18.37 13.01 33.08
CA GLY A 56 -17.15 13.60 32.53
C GLY A 56 -16.04 12.57 32.38
N CYS A 57 -15.12 12.84 31.48
CA CYS A 57 -13.93 12.04 31.21
C CYS A 57 -12.75 12.49 32.09
N LEU A 58 -11.91 11.55 32.53
CA LEU A 58 -10.68 11.81 33.27
C LEU A 58 -9.45 11.32 32.48
N PHE A 59 -8.46 12.19 32.33
CA PHE A 59 -7.17 11.85 31.72
C PHE A 59 -6.15 11.43 32.80
N ARG A 60 -5.17 10.60 32.43
CA ARG A 60 -4.16 10.10 33.37
C ARG A 60 -3.40 11.28 34.00
N GLY A 61 -3.44 11.41 35.33
CA GLY A 61 -2.78 12.48 36.08
C GLY A 61 -3.57 13.79 36.17
N ASN A 62 -4.80 13.87 35.64
CA ASN A 62 -5.66 15.05 35.74
C ASN A 62 -7.02 14.71 36.35
N MET A 63 -7.40 15.44 37.40
CA MET A 63 -8.64 15.22 38.15
C MET A 63 -9.83 16.08 37.68
N ASN A 64 -9.61 16.97 36.71
CA ASN A 64 -10.70 17.80 36.16
C ASN A 64 -11.55 16.99 35.18
N TRP A 65 -12.84 17.29 35.10
CA TRP A 65 -13.74 16.66 34.13
C TRP A 65 -13.55 17.25 32.73
N PHE A 66 -13.40 16.38 31.74
CA PHE A 66 -13.28 16.74 30.34
C PHE A 66 -14.47 16.23 29.54
N ILE A 67 -14.81 16.97 28.48
CA ILE A 67 -15.82 16.58 27.50
C ILE A 67 -15.09 15.87 26.35
N PRO A 68 -15.46 14.62 25.99
CA PRO A 68 -14.86 13.95 24.85
C PRO A 68 -15.17 14.69 23.53
N ASN A 69 -14.20 14.70 22.61
CA ASN A 69 -14.30 15.41 21.33
C ASN A 69 -15.40 14.84 20.42
N ASP A 70 -15.68 13.53 20.53
CA ASP A 70 -16.79 12.88 19.85
C ASP A 70 -18.08 13.05 20.66
N ARG A 71 -18.98 13.92 20.19
CA ARG A 71 -20.30 14.09 20.79
C ARG A 71 -21.22 12.95 20.34
N SER A 72 -21.58 12.04 21.24
CA SER A 72 -22.64 11.08 20.99
C SER A 72 -23.97 11.81 20.75
N LEU A 73 -24.74 11.38 19.75
CA LEU A 73 -26.07 11.93 19.42
C LEU A 73 -26.98 11.87 20.67
N GLY A 74 -27.34 13.04 21.21
CA GLY A 74 -28.26 13.18 22.34
C GLY A 74 -27.66 13.73 23.65
N SER A 75 -26.34 13.91 23.74
CA SER A 75 -25.68 14.48 24.94
C SER A 75 -25.67 16.01 24.92
N GLN A 76 -26.18 16.65 25.97
CA GLN A 76 -26.14 18.11 26.14
C GLN A 76 -24.97 18.52 27.05
N ALA A 77 -24.20 19.53 26.66
CA ALA A 77 -23.16 20.09 27.51
C ALA A 77 -23.80 20.81 28.71
N TYR A 78 -23.37 20.50 29.93
CA TYR A 78 -23.91 21.08 31.15
C TYR A 78 -22.79 21.67 32.01
N LYS A 79 -22.71 23.00 32.10
CA LYS A 79 -21.61 23.73 32.77
C LYS A 79 -20.21 23.32 32.24
N GLN A 80 -19.17 24.06 32.59
CA GLN A 80 -17.82 23.85 32.06
C GLN A 80 -17.28 22.47 32.48
N GLY A 81 -17.19 21.54 31.52
CA GLY A 81 -16.48 20.26 31.69
C GLY A 81 -17.33 18.98 31.76
N SER A 82 -18.66 19.03 31.64
CA SER A 82 -19.51 17.83 31.80
C SER A 82 -20.62 17.67 30.74
N LEU A 83 -21.11 16.44 30.60
CA LEU A 83 -22.19 16.06 29.70
C LEU A 83 -23.39 15.51 30.47
N GLN A 84 -24.60 15.74 29.94
CA GLN A 84 -25.82 15.11 30.38
C GLN A 84 -26.43 14.29 29.24
N THR A 85 -26.64 13.00 29.48
CA THR A 85 -27.19 12.07 28.49
C THR A 85 -28.39 11.32 29.10
N PRO A 86 -29.60 11.45 28.54
CA PRO A 86 -30.79 10.76 29.07
C PRO A 86 -30.76 9.27 28.76
N PHE A 87 -31.27 8.44 29.68
CA PHE A 87 -31.46 7.01 29.42
C PHE A 87 -32.64 6.78 28.48
N THR A 88 -32.52 5.77 27.60
CA THR A 88 -33.61 5.35 26.71
C THR A 88 -34.34 4.14 27.30
N LYS A 89 -35.67 4.21 27.43
CA LYS A 89 -36.48 3.10 27.91
C LYS A 89 -36.62 2.02 26.83
N LYS A 90 -36.28 0.77 27.15
CA LYS A 90 -36.52 -0.43 26.33
C LYS A 90 -37.14 -1.53 27.21
N GLY A 91 -38.46 -1.66 27.15
CA GLY A 91 -39.21 -2.57 28.04
C GLY A 91 -39.14 -2.11 29.50
N GLU A 92 -38.79 -3.03 30.40
CA GLU A 92 -38.59 -2.79 31.84
C GLU A 92 -37.21 -2.23 32.19
N LEU A 93 -36.36 -2.00 31.18
CA LEU A 93 -34.97 -1.55 31.34
C LEU A 93 -34.76 -0.15 30.77
N TYR A 94 -33.88 0.60 31.41
CA TYR A 94 -33.37 1.87 30.91
C TYR A 94 -31.92 1.66 30.47
N LEU A 95 -31.65 1.90 29.18
CA LEU A 95 -30.37 1.62 28.54
C LEU A 95 -29.72 2.91 28.04
N LEU A 96 -28.41 3.00 28.23
CA LEU A 96 -27.57 4.06 27.69
C LEU A 96 -26.23 3.47 27.24
N THR A 97 -25.79 3.82 26.03
CA THR A 97 -24.50 3.38 25.49
C THR A 97 -23.63 4.59 25.20
N ILE A 98 -22.39 4.56 25.69
CA ILE A 98 -21.37 5.58 25.44
C ILE A 98 -20.18 4.92 24.75
N GLU A 99 -19.76 5.46 23.61
CA GLU A 99 -18.59 5.01 22.85
C GLU A 99 -17.54 6.12 22.82
N LEU A 100 -16.31 5.78 23.19
CA LEU A 100 -15.20 6.71 23.33
C LEU A 100 -14.00 6.24 22.52
N ARG A 101 -13.37 7.17 21.80
CA ARG A 101 -12.27 6.93 20.85
C ARG A 101 -10.93 7.54 21.28
N ASP A 102 -10.83 8.06 22.50
CA ASP A 102 -9.61 8.72 22.99
C ASP A 102 -8.68 7.73 23.73
N PRO A 103 -7.46 7.48 23.24
CA PRO A 103 -6.52 6.55 23.86
C PRO A 103 -5.92 7.06 25.19
N ASN A 104 -6.03 8.36 25.48
CA ASN A 104 -5.51 8.97 26.71
C ASN A 104 -6.50 8.91 27.88
N LEU A 105 -7.72 8.45 27.62
CA LEU A 105 -8.78 8.36 28.61
C LEU A 105 -8.46 7.28 29.65
N HIS A 106 -8.52 7.66 30.93
CA HIS A 106 -8.18 6.78 32.04
C HIS A 106 -9.42 6.29 32.80
N ALA A 107 -10.41 7.16 32.99
CA ALA A 107 -11.64 6.81 33.69
C ALA A 107 -12.81 7.70 33.26
N ILE A 108 -14.02 7.26 33.58
CA ILE A 108 -15.24 8.07 33.51
C ILE A 108 -15.76 8.28 34.91
N GLU A 109 -16.10 9.52 35.22
CA GLU A 109 -16.78 9.87 36.46
C GLU A 109 -18.20 10.38 36.17
N PHE A 110 -19.18 9.92 36.94
CA PHE A 110 -20.59 10.27 36.71
C PHE A 110 -21.44 10.30 37.98
N VAL A 111 -22.62 10.91 37.86
CA VAL A 111 -23.71 10.88 38.85
C VAL A 111 -25.05 10.73 38.13
N LEU A 112 -26.04 10.15 38.79
CA LEU A 112 -27.37 10.00 38.24
C LEU A 112 -28.28 11.13 38.73
N LYS A 113 -28.96 11.80 37.80
CA LYS A 113 -29.93 12.86 38.07
C LYS A 113 -31.34 12.35 37.74
N ASP A 114 -32.27 12.50 38.68
CA ASP A 114 -33.69 12.25 38.40
C ASP A 114 -34.21 13.36 37.45
N GLY A 115 -34.83 12.98 36.33
CA GLY A 115 -35.34 13.92 35.34
C GLY A 115 -36.61 14.64 35.80
N SER A 116 -37.30 14.11 36.81
CA SER A 116 -38.58 14.63 37.34
C SER A 116 -38.45 15.37 38.67
N ARG A 117 -37.34 15.16 39.39
CA ARG A 117 -37.05 15.76 40.71
C ARG A 117 -35.58 16.21 40.68
N GLU A 118 -35.18 17.34 41.26
CA GLU A 118 -33.77 17.75 41.33
C GLU A 118 -32.93 16.90 42.31
N ARG A 119 -33.18 15.60 42.37
CA ARG A 119 -32.47 14.63 43.20
C ARG A 119 -31.28 14.07 42.44
N TRP A 120 -30.14 14.04 43.10
CA TRP A 120 -28.88 13.48 42.59
C TRP A 120 -28.50 12.26 43.39
N LEU A 121 -28.17 11.16 42.73
CA LEU A 121 -27.63 9.96 43.35
C LEU A 121 -26.11 9.93 43.21
N LYS A 122 -25.45 9.70 44.34
CA LYS A 122 -24.00 9.64 44.52
C LYS A 122 -23.66 8.38 45.33
N LEU A 123 -22.45 7.83 45.13
CA LEU A 123 -21.98 6.65 45.85
C LEU A 123 -21.16 7.10 47.07
N ASN A 124 -21.59 6.78 48.29
CA ASN A 124 -20.85 7.04 49.54
C ASN A 124 -20.31 8.49 49.66
N HIS A 125 -21.16 9.49 49.38
CA HIS A 125 -20.82 10.92 49.35
C HIS A 125 -19.88 11.39 48.21
N GLY A 126 -19.46 10.50 47.31
CA GLY A 126 -18.65 10.78 46.11
C GLY A 126 -19.35 10.47 44.78
N ASN A 127 -18.70 10.81 43.67
CA ASN A 127 -19.19 10.47 42.33
C ASN A 127 -18.92 8.98 42.00
N PHE A 128 -19.67 8.40 41.07
CA PHE A 128 -19.35 7.07 40.55
C PHE A 128 -18.16 7.17 39.61
N ARG A 129 -17.17 6.28 39.77
CA ARG A 129 -15.99 6.23 38.90
C ARG A 129 -15.82 4.84 38.31
N ILE A 130 -15.61 4.79 37.00
CA ILE A 130 -15.33 3.57 36.24
C ILE A 130 -14.00 3.74 35.55
N GLU A 131 -13.04 2.90 35.92
CA GLU A 131 -11.71 2.90 35.31
C GLU A 131 -11.73 2.10 34.00
N ILE A 132 -11.02 2.60 33.00
CA ILE A 132 -10.92 1.94 31.71
C ILE A 132 -9.74 0.97 31.75
N PRO A 133 -9.93 -0.31 31.39
CA PRO A 133 -8.84 -1.27 31.32
C PRO A 133 -7.75 -0.83 30.32
N GLU A 134 -6.47 -0.87 30.73
CA GLU A 134 -5.35 -0.55 29.83
C GLU A 134 -5.21 -1.59 28.71
N THR A 135 -5.50 -2.85 29.02
CA THR A 135 -5.42 -3.99 28.12
C THR A 135 -6.68 -4.84 28.26
N ASP A 136 -7.16 -5.38 27.15
CA ASP A 136 -8.37 -6.19 27.09
C ASP A 136 -7.98 -7.67 27.37
N PRO A 137 -8.34 -8.30 28.51
CA PRO A 137 -8.06 -9.73 28.75
C PRO A 137 -8.73 -10.72 27.78
N THR A 138 -9.67 -10.28 26.92
CA THR A 138 -10.14 -11.10 25.78
C THR A 138 -9.11 -11.17 24.65
N THR A 139 -7.99 -10.44 24.76
CA THR A 139 -6.84 -10.53 23.84
C THR A 139 -5.91 -11.71 24.18
N LEU A 140 -6.19 -12.52 25.22
CA LEU A 140 -5.40 -13.72 25.55
C LEU A 140 -5.87 -15.01 24.87
N MET A 141 -6.99 -14.98 24.15
CA MET A 141 -7.44 -16.11 23.33
C MET A 141 -7.57 -15.62 21.87
N PRO A 142 -6.74 -16.09 20.93
CA PRO A 142 -6.96 -15.79 19.53
C PRO A 142 -8.38 -16.24 19.14
N PRO A 143 -9.17 -15.40 18.45
CA PRO A 143 -10.47 -15.84 17.96
C PRO A 143 -10.26 -17.07 17.09
N ILE A 144 -10.95 -18.17 17.42
CA ILE A 144 -10.89 -19.39 16.61
C ILE A 144 -11.38 -19.02 15.20
N PRO A 145 -10.56 -19.21 14.16
CA PRO A 145 -10.95 -18.89 12.80
C PRO A 145 -12.25 -19.60 12.43
N LYS A 146 -13.17 -18.88 11.77
CA LYS A 146 -14.46 -19.45 11.35
C LYS A 146 -14.26 -20.68 10.48
N GLU A 147 -13.23 -20.67 9.63
CA GLU A 147 -12.91 -21.82 8.78
C GLU A 147 -12.60 -23.08 9.59
N LEU A 148 -11.97 -22.96 10.76
CA LEU A 148 -11.65 -24.10 11.64
C LEU A 148 -12.91 -24.70 12.27
N ILE A 149 -13.87 -23.85 12.65
CA ILE A 149 -15.15 -24.26 13.24
C ILE A 149 -16.00 -24.97 12.19
N GLU A 150 -16.08 -24.39 10.99
CA GLU A 150 -16.82 -24.95 9.84
C GLU A 150 -16.23 -26.28 9.39
N GLN A 151 -14.90 -26.38 9.35
CA GLN A 151 -14.22 -27.62 9.00
C GLN A 151 -14.43 -28.72 10.06
N ASN A 152 -14.41 -28.39 11.35
CA ASN A 152 -14.68 -29.36 12.42
C ASN A 152 -16.16 -29.80 12.43
N ALA A 153 -17.09 -28.87 12.20
CA ALA A 153 -18.52 -29.20 12.06
C ALA A 153 -18.77 -30.13 10.85
N CYS A 154 -18.11 -29.86 9.72
CA CYS A 154 -18.20 -30.69 8.53
C CYS A 154 -17.64 -32.10 8.77
N LEU A 155 -16.49 -32.24 9.41
CA LEU A 155 -15.92 -33.55 9.76
C LEU A 155 -16.82 -34.34 10.72
N ALA A 156 -17.42 -33.67 11.70
CA ALA A 156 -18.39 -34.30 12.60
C ALA A 156 -19.64 -34.76 11.83
N TRP A 157 -20.13 -33.98 10.87
CA TRP A 157 -21.23 -34.34 9.98
C TRP A 157 -20.89 -35.53 9.08
N GLU A 158 -19.67 -35.58 8.52
CA GLU A 158 -19.17 -36.72 7.74
C GLU A 158 -19.06 -37.99 8.60
N SER A 159 -18.61 -37.85 9.85
CA SER A 159 -18.51 -38.98 10.79
C SER A 159 -19.87 -39.59 11.15
N LYS A 160 -20.96 -38.81 11.02
CA LYS A 160 -22.35 -39.25 11.20
C LYS A 160 -22.97 -39.86 9.94
N GLY A 161 -22.20 -40.05 8.86
CA GLY A 161 -22.68 -40.67 7.62
C GLY A 161 -23.41 -39.71 6.67
N ARG A 162 -23.10 -38.40 6.73
CA ARG A 162 -23.67 -37.36 5.84
C ARG A 162 -25.20 -37.31 5.80
N PRO A 163 -25.87 -37.21 6.97
CA PRO A 163 -27.33 -37.08 7.02
C PRO A 163 -27.79 -35.78 6.35
N VAL A 164 -28.98 -35.77 5.76
CA VAL A 164 -29.57 -34.53 5.21
C VAL A 164 -29.89 -33.58 6.38
N SER A 165 -29.18 -32.46 6.46
CA SER A 165 -29.29 -31.48 7.55
C SER A 165 -30.24 -30.34 7.20
N SER A 166 -31.00 -29.85 8.19
CA SER A 166 -31.78 -28.60 8.06
C SER A 166 -30.93 -27.39 8.50
N PRO A 167 -31.28 -26.15 8.11
CA PRO A 167 -30.52 -24.94 8.49
C PRO A 167 -30.41 -24.72 10.01
N GLN A 168 -31.38 -25.21 10.78
CA GLN A 168 -31.36 -25.16 12.25
C GLN A 168 -30.39 -26.20 12.82
N GLN A 169 -30.28 -27.36 12.18
CA GLN A 169 -29.36 -28.42 12.56
C GLN A 169 -27.90 -28.03 12.26
N GLU A 170 -27.64 -27.39 11.13
CA GLU A 170 -26.31 -26.86 10.77
C GLU A 170 -25.82 -25.82 11.78
N LYS A 171 -26.72 -24.93 12.24
CA LYS A 171 -26.39 -23.96 13.28
C LYS A 171 -26.08 -24.64 14.62
N GLN A 172 -26.82 -25.69 14.97
CA GLN A 172 -26.56 -26.48 16.18
C GLN A 172 -25.21 -27.20 16.11
N ASP A 173 -24.88 -27.80 14.97
CA ASP A 173 -23.62 -28.51 14.76
C ASP A 173 -22.42 -27.53 14.76
N TYR A 174 -22.61 -26.31 14.24
CA TYR A 174 -21.63 -25.22 14.33
C TYR A 174 -21.35 -24.81 15.78
N GLU A 175 -22.39 -24.62 16.60
CA GLU A 175 -22.24 -24.26 18.01
C GLU A 175 -21.59 -25.38 18.84
N VAL A 176 -21.89 -26.64 18.51
CA VAL A 176 -21.25 -27.81 19.14
C VAL A 176 -19.77 -27.88 18.77
N ALA A 177 -19.41 -27.69 17.50
CA ALA A 177 -18.02 -27.68 17.04
C ALA A 177 -17.20 -26.54 17.68
N LEU A 178 -17.82 -25.37 17.86
CA LEU A 178 -17.21 -24.25 18.56
C LEU A 178 -16.93 -24.59 20.04
N ARG A 179 -17.90 -25.17 20.75
CA ARG A 179 -17.72 -25.57 22.16
C ARG A 179 -16.65 -26.63 22.33
N ASP A 180 -16.55 -27.57 21.39
CA ASP A 180 -15.53 -28.62 21.46
C ASP A 180 -14.11 -28.07 21.25
N LEU A 181 -13.91 -27.18 20.27
CA LEU A 181 -12.62 -26.52 20.05
C LEU A 181 -12.22 -25.63 21.23
N GLN A 182 -13.19 -24.94 21.85
CA GLN A 182 -12.94 -24.16 23.06
C GLN A 182 -12.55 -25.05 24.25
N SER A 183 -13.19 -26.22 24.41
CA SER A 183 -12.85 -27.21 25.44
C SER A 183 -11.43 -27.76 25.24
N GLN A 184 -11.03 -28.06 24.01
CA GLN A 184 -9.68 -28.54 23.69
C GLN A 184 -8.61 -27.49 24.00
N MET A 185 -8.86 -26.21 23.72
CA MET A 185 -7.95 -25.13 24.12
C MET A 185 -7.91 -24.92 25.63
N SER A 186 -9.04 -25.08 26.34
CA SER A 186 -9.06 -25.00 27.82
C SER A 186 -8.26 -26.12 28.50
N LYS A 187 -8.03 -27.23 27.79
CA LYS A 187 -7.18 -28.35 28.22
C LYS A 187 -5.70 -28.16 27.86
N GLY A 188 -5.33 -27.00 27.34
CA GLY A 188 -3.94 -26.63 27.06
C GLY A 188 -3.45 -26.92 25.63
N ILE A 189 -4.32 -27.33 24.70
CA ILE A 189 -3.95 -27.55 23.30
C ILE A 189 -3.86 -26.20 22.58
N SER A 190 -2.74 -25.92 21.94
CA SER A 190 -2.54 -24.66 21.22
C SER A 190 -3.32 -24.62 19.90
N LEU A 191 -3.67 -23.42 19.44
CA LEU A 191 -4.41 -23.23 18.17
C LEU A 191 -3.63 -23.77 16.94
N ASN A 192 -2.29 -23.70 16.98
CA ASN A 192 -1.42 -24.25 15.94
C ASN A 192 -1.45 -25.80 15.94
N GLU A 193 -1.47 -26.43 17.11
CA GLU A 193 -1.57 -27.90 17.21
C GLU A 193 -2.93 -28.40 16.70
N LEU A 194 -4.02 -27.68 17.00
CA LEU A 194 -5.33 -27.97 16.42
C LEU A 194 -5.25 -27.95 14.88
N GLN A 195 -4.72 -26.88 14.28
CA GLN A 195 -4.56 -26.76 12.82
C GLN A 195 -3.67 -27.86 12.20
N CYS A 196 -2.56 -28.22 12.85
CA CYS A 196 -1.68 -29.29 12.40
C CYS A 196 -2.32 -30.67 12.51
N SER A 197 -3.11 -30.93 13.56
CA SER A 197 -3.81 -32.21 13.74
C SER A 197 -4.83 -32.47 12.61
N PHE A 198 -5.56 -31.43 12.16
CA PHE A 198 -6.49 -31.53 11.05
C PHE A 198 -5.79 -31.75 9.71
N SER A 199 -4.64 -31.10 9.47
CA SER A 199 -3.84 -31.26 8.24
C SER A 199 -3.23 -32.66 8.08
N ASN A 200 -2.93 -33.33 9.19
CA ASN A 200 -2.41 -34.70 9.19
C ASN A 200 -3.52 -35.76 9.05
N SER A 201 -4.73 -35.46 9.52
CA SER A 201 -5.89 -36.37 9.41
C SER A 201 -6.42 -36.52 7.98
N SER A 202 -6.32 -35.47 7.16
CA SER A 202 -6.68 -35.47 5.74
C SER A 202 -5.66 -36.24 4.87
N SER A 203 -4.38 -36.19 5.23
CA SER A 203 -3.31 -36.92 4.51
C SER A 203 -3.34 -38.44 4.77
N LYS A 204 -3.85 -38.88 5.93
CA LYS A 204 -3.98 -40.31 6.27
C LYS A 204 -5.21 -41.00 5.68
N ARG A 205 -6.22 -40.26 5.18
CA ARG A 205 -7.46 -40.85 4.63
C ARG A 205 -7.52 -40.89 3.10
N MET A 206 -6.58 -40.25 2.39
CA MET A 206 -6.52 -40.29 0.91
C MET A 206 -5.93 -41.59 0.33
N VAL A 207 -5.49 -42.55 1.16
CA VAL A 207 -4.97 -43.84 0.68
C VAL A 207 -6.08 -44.88 0.46
N ASP A 208 -7.30 -44.66 0.94
CA ASP A 208 -8.30 -45.76 1.04
C ASP A 208 -9.62 -45.54 0.28
N ASN A 209 -9.74 -44.52 -0.57
CA ASN A 209 -10.91 -44.36 -1.44
C ASN A 209 -10.49 -44.02 -2.87
N ARG A 210 -10.00 -45.03 -3.59
CA ARG A 210 -10.07 -45.07 -5.05
C ARG A 210 -11.47 -45.55 -5.43
N GLU A 211 -12.08 -44.81 -6.36
CA GLU A 211 -13.36 -45.06 -7.03
C GLU A 211 -14.58 -44.30 -6.47
N GLN A 212 -15.29 -43.65 -7.40
CA GLN A 212 -16.55 -42.90 -7.30
C GLN A 212 -16.47 -41.43 -6.84
N LEU A 213 -16.40 -40.49 -7.80
CA LEU A 213 -17.58 -39.75 -8.27
C LEU A 213 -17.20 -38.77 -9.39
N ARG A 214 -17.88 -38.91 -10.53
CA ARG A 214 -18.09 -37.83 -11.51
C ARG A 214 -19.16 -36.88 -10.96
N SER A 215 -18.96 -35.58 -11.20
CA SER A 215 -19.95 -34.47 -11.22
C SER A 215 -19.58 -33.33 -10.28
N GLY A 216 -19.42 -32.15 -10.89
CA GLY A 216 -19.63 -30.83 -10.31
C GLY A 216 -18.78 -30.45 -9.10
N MET A 217 -17.71 -29.68 -9.30
CA MET A 217 -17.14 -28.89 -8.21
C MET A 217 -16.64 -27.53 -8.70
N SER A 218 -17.08 -26.51 -7.98
CA SER A 218 -16.75 -25.10 -8.11
C SER A 218 -15.25 -24.84 -7.88
N TYR A 219 -14.70 -23.90 -8.66
CA TYR A 219 -13.29 -23.47 -8.65
C TYR A 219 -12.81 -23.06 -7.25
N PRO A 220 -11.66 -23.58 -6.75
CA PRO A 220 -11.04 -23.05 -5.55
C PRO A 220 -10.22 -21.79 -5.87
N TYR A 221 -10.51 -20.74 -5.10
CA TYR A 221 -9.80 -19.47 -5.07
C TYR A 221 -8.28 -19.63 -4.90
N LYS A 222 -7.54 -18.70 -5.55
CA LYS A 222 -6.12 -18.36 -5.33
C LYS A 222 -5.66 -18.66 -3.90
N ARG A 223 -4.68 -19.56 -3.75
CA ARG A 223 -3.94 -19.78 -2.49
C ARG A 223 -3.45 -18.43 -1.94
N LYS A 224 -4.09 -17.93 -0.88
CA LYS A 224 -3.51 -16.91 -0.01
C LYS A 224 -2.27 -17.51 0.63
N HIS A 225 -1.10 -17.04 0.21
CA HIS A 225 0.13 -17.33 0.94
C HIS A 225 0.03 -16.61 2.28
N ASN A 226 0.29 -17.33 3.38
CA ASN A 226 0.34 -16.75 4.72
C ASN A 226 1.62 -15.91 4.83
N VAL A 227 1.49 -14.62 4.51
CA VAL A 227 2.60 -13.64 4.48
C VAL A 227 3.30 -13.59 5.85
N GLU A 228 2.57 -13.80 6.94
CA GLU A 228 3.10 -13.78 8.31
C GLU A 228 4.12 -14.89 8.56
N GLN A 229 3.80 -16.13 8.15
CA GLN A 229 4.73 -17.27 8.27
C GLN A 229 5.96 -17.12 7.38
N TRP A 230 5.83 -16.43 6.25
CA TRP A 230 6.94 -16.18 5.33
C TRP A 230 7.87 -15.06 5.84
N LEU A 231 7.32 -13.95 6.35
CA LEU A 231 8.06 -12.86 6.99
C LEU A 231 8.87 -13.35 8.20
N GLN A 232 8.28 -14.23 9.01
CA GLN A 232 8.98 -14.83 10.15
C GLN A 232 10.12 -15.76 9.74
N LYS A 233 10.03 -16.41 8.57
CA LYS A 233 11.05 -17.34 8.07
C LYS A 233 12.28 -16.64 7.48
N HIS A 234 12.13 -15.38 7.06
CA HIS A 234 13.19 -14.57 6.45
C HIS A 234 13.66 -13.38 7.29
N SER A 235 13.14 -13.22 8.52
CA SER A 235 13.71 -12.29 9.50
C SER A 235 15.02 -12.86 10.08
N THR A 236 16.10 -12.81 9.30
CA THR A 236 17.45 -12.92 9.86
C THR A 236 17.82 -11.59 10.50
N GLY A 237 18.10 -11.62 11.80
CA GLY A 237 18.43 -10.46 12.60
C GLY A 237 19.50 -9.57 11.98
N SER A 238 19.29 -8.27 12.13
CA SER A 238 20.18 -7.17 11.75
C SER A 238 21.66 -7.53 11.93
N ALA A 239 22.31 -7.90 10.83
CA ALA A 239 23.76 -7.92 10.74
C ALA A 239 24.21 -6.46 10.62
N LYS A 240 25.05 -6.03 11.56
CA LYS A 240 25.63 -4.70 11.67
C LYS A 240 26.06 -4.15 10.30
N ASN A 241 25.56 -2.94 10.01
CA ASN A 241 25.91 -2.07 8.88
C ASN A 241 27.36 -2.23 8.41
N ALA A 242 27.54 -2.91 7.27
CA ALA A 242 28.71 -2.71 6.42
C ALA A 242 28.29 -1.70 5.34
N SER A 243 28.72 -0.43 5.46
CA SER A 243 28.46 0.56 4.43
C SER A 243 29.24 0.22 3.16
N MET A 244 28.59 0.35 2.01
CA MET A 244 29.27 0.39 0.71
C MET A 244 30.17 1.64 0.62
N PRO A 245 31.23 1.65 -0.20
CA PRO A 245 32.19 2.75 -0.23
C PRO A 245 31.61 3.99 -0.90
N ASN A 246 31.66 5.12 -0.20
CA ASN A 246 31.34 6.46 -0.72
C ASN A 246 32.23 6.83 -1.93
N SER A 247 31.74 7.72 -2.80
CA SER A 247 32.55 8.29 -3.88
C SER A 247 33.72 9.12 -3.34
N ALA A 248 34.79 9.27 -4.13
CA ALA A 248 35.98 10.02 -3.71
C ALA A 248 35.69 11.48 -3.36
N LEU A 249 34.73 12.14 -4.04
CA LEU A 249 34.30 13.51 -3.72
C LEU A 249 33.45 13.54 -2.45
N MET A 250 32.49 12.63 -2.29
CA MET A 250 31.67 12.54 -1.09
C MET A 250 32.55 12.33 0.14
N ASP A 251 33.52 11.42 0.06
CA ASP A 251 34.51 11.17 1.10
C ASP A 251 35.36 12.41 1.43
N LEU A 252 35.75 13.17 0.41
CA LEU A 252 36.56 14.38 0.57
C LEU A 252 35.74 15.49 1.25
N VAL A 253 34.49 15.67 0.84
CA VAL A 253 33.56 16.65 1.40
C VAL A 253 33.17 16.27 2.81
N ASP A 254 32.83 15.00 3.09
CA ASP A 254 32.51 14.52 4.44
C ASP A 254 33.71 14.67 5.39
N LYS A 255 34.94 14.36 4.95
CA LYS A 255 36.14 14.56 5.78
C LYS A 255 36.45 16.03 6.06
N SER A 256 36.01 16.95 5.20
CA SER A 256 36.30 18.38 5.31
C SER A 256 35.20 19.16 6.01
N MET A 257 33.93 18.78 5.78
CA MET A 257 32.75 19.53 6.16
C MET A 257 31.68 18.70 6.88
N GLY A 258 31.85 17.37 6.93
CA GLY A 258 30.99 16.47 7.69
C GLY A 258 31.22 16.50 9.20
N GLY A 259 30.45 15.71 9.92
CA GLY A 259 30.39 15.66 11.39
C GLY A 259 29.14 14.92 11.88
N ASP A 260 28.96 14.83 13.20
CA ASP A 260 27.78 14.22 13.86
C ASP A 260 26.50 15.05 13.66
N ASP A 261 26.63 16.27 13.16
CA ASP A 261 25.58 17.28 12.92
C ASP A 261 25.01 17.24 11.48
N VAL A 262 25.47 16.30 10.65
CA VAL A 262 24.99 16.12 9.27
C VAL A 262 23.61 15.46 9.26
N VAL A 263 22.65 16.18 8.70
CA VAL A 263 21.24 15.77 8.58
C VAL A 263 20.99 14.95 7.32
N SER A 264 21.63 15.29 6.20
CA SER A 264 21.45 14.55 4.94
C SER A 264 22.67 14.63 4.02
N ARG A 265 22.83 13.59 3.18
CA ARG A 265 23.88 13.46 2.17
C ARG A 265 23.24 13.06 0.85
N ILE A 266 23.47 13.85 -0.19
CA ILE A 266 22.92 13.58 -1.52
C ILE A 266 24.05 13.72 -2.55
N SER A 267 24.19 12.75 -3.44
CA SER A 267 25.12 12.83 -4.58
C SER A 267 24.35 12.77 -5.89
N TYR A 268 24.54 13.76 -6.77
CA TYR A 268 24.03 13.76 -8.13
C TYR A 268 25.17 13.51 -9.11
N HIS A 269 24.90 12.66 -10.10
CA HIS A 269 25.82 12.39 -11.21
C HIS A 269 25.15 12.90 -12.50
N VAL A 270 25.72 13.95 -13.10
CA VAL A 270 25.20 14.54 -14.34
C VAL A 270 26.30 14.57 -15.37
N GLY A 271 26.24 13.65 -16.34
CA GLY A 271 27.32 13.44 -17.29
C GLY A 271 28.60 12.99 -16.57
N ASN A 272 29.69 13.73 -16.76
CA ASN A 272 30.97 13.49 -16.08
C ASN A 272 31.13 14.27 -14.77
N TYR A 273 30.07 14.96 -14.32
CA TYR A 273 30.12 15.83 -13.16
C TYR A 273 29.46 15.17 -11.96
N GLU A 274 30.15 15.27 -10.83
CA GLU A 274 29.64 14.85 -9.53
C GLU A 274 29.30 16.09 -8.70
N ILE A 275 28.08 16.15 -8.20
CA ILE A 275 27.58 17.21 -7.32
C ILE A 275 27.22 16.55 -6.00
N VAL A 276 27.85 17.00 -4.92
CA VAL A 276 27.56 16.54 -3.56
C VAL A 276 26.81 17.64 -2.84
N VAL A 277 25.68 17.30 -2.22
CA VAL A 277 24.93 18.17 -1.33
C VAL A 277 24.96 17.58 0.07
N LEU A 278 25.40 18.38 1.04
CA LEU A 278 25.44 18.02 2.44
C LEU A 278 24.60 19.03 3.22
N SER A 279 23.61 18.55 3.98
CA SER A 279 22.82 19.40 4.87
C SER A 279 23.20 19.14 6.31
N LYS A 280 23.46 20.19 7.10
CA LYS A 280 23.85 20.04 8.51
C LYS A 280 23.33 21.17 9.40
N MET A 281 23.27 20.88 10.70
CA MET A 281 22.88 21.87 11.72
C MET A 281 24.10 22.49 12.37
N VAL A 282 24.45 23.72 12.01
CA VAL A 282 25.57 24.45 12.61
C VAL A 282 25.03 25.46 13.61
N ARG A 283 25.33 25.28 14.90
CA ARG A 283 24.91 26.19 15.99
C ARG A 283 23.39 26.47 16.02
N GLY A 284 22.58 25.49 15.62
CA GLY A 284 21.12 25.61 15.58
C GLY A 284 20.55 26.20 14.29
N GLU A 285 21.39 26.51 13.31
CA GLU A 285 20.99 26.99 11.98
C GLU A 285 21.17 25.88 10.94
N TYR A 286 20.25 25.81 9.98
CA TYR A 286 20.29 24.79 8.93
C TYR A 286 21.13 25.28 7.75
N HIS A 287 22.22 24.56 7.47
CA HIS A 287 23.13 24.86 6.38
C HIS A 287 23.04 23.82 5.26
N ILE A 288 23.05 24.28 4.02
CA ILE A 288 23.15 23.46 2.81
C ILE A 288 24.47 23.75 2.11
N PHE A 289 25.34 22.75 2.05
CA PHE A 289 26.60 22.78 1.33
C PHE A 289 26.42 22.12 -0.03
N VAL A 290 26.64 22.86 -1.11
CA VAL A 290 26.67 22.32 -2.48
C VAL A 290 28.13 22.29 -2.93
N ALA A 291 28.66 21.11 -3.20
CA ALA A 291 30.07 20.86 -3.51
C ALA A 291 30.25 20.13 -4.85
N MET A 292 31.38 20.40 -5.53
CA MET A 292 31.70 19.88 -6.85
C MET A 292 33.22 19.70 -7.02
N ASN A 293 33.65 18.75 -7.86
CA ASN A 293 35.08 18.56 -8.19
C ASN A 293 35.54 19.28 -9.47
N MET A 294 34.74 20.21 -9.99
CA MET A 294 35.03 20.89 -11.25
C MET A 294 36.05 22.03 -11.09
N ARG A 295 36.81 22.30 -12.14
CA ARG A 295 37.73 23.45 -12.23
C ARG A 295 37.11 24.54 -13.08
N GLY A 296 37.23 25.80 -12.65
CA GLY A 296 36.78 26.97 -13.40
C GLY A 296 35.85 27.88 -12.61
N ALA A 297 35.35 28.93 -13.26
CA ALA A 297 34.35 29.83 -12.69
C ALA A 297 32.96 29.20 -12.80
N ILE A 298 32.43 28.75 -11.67
CA ILE A 298 31.12 28.09 -11.57
C ILE A 298 30.21 28.93 -10.68
N VAL A 299 28.95 29.02 -11.09
CA VAL A 299 27.92 29.78 -10.38
C VAL A 299 26.76 28.86 -10.05
N LEU A 300 26.36 28.87 -8.78
CA LEU A 300 25.12 28.29 -8.31
C LEU A 300 24.01 29.30 -8.59
N HIS A 301 23.07 28.98 -9.49
CA HIS A 301 21.87 29.78 -9.71
C HIS A 301 20.71 29.13 -8.98
N TRP A 302 20.15 29.81 -7.98
CA TRP A 302 19.25 29.20 -7.02
C TRP A 302 18.11 30.12 -6.58
N GLY A 303 17.05 29.50 -6.08
CA GLY A 303 15.88 30.14 -5.49
C GLY A 303 15.39 29.33 -4.29
N VAL A 304 14.46 29.90 -3.53
CA VAL A 304 13.85 29.26 -2.36
C VAL A 304 12.45 28.76 -2.65
N SER A 305 12.08 27.70 -1.96
CA SER A 305 10.73 27.15 -1.93
C SER A 305 10.14 27.34 -0.53
N LYS A 306 8.90 27.85 -0.43
CA LYS A 306 8.17 28.04 0.83
C LYS A 306 7.06 27.01 0.99
N LEU A 307 6.27 26.83 -0.05
CA LEU A 307 5.02 26.06 -0.02
C LEU A 307 5.08 24.79 -0.87
N SER A 308 5.92 24.78 -1.92
CA SER A 308 6.05 23.59 -2.77
C SER A 308 7.46 23.40 -3.34
N PRO A 309 7.92 22.15 -3.57
CA PRO A 309 9.25 21.87 -4.14
C PRO A 309 9.47 22.43 -5.56
N GLY A 310 8.39 22.75 -6.28
CA GLY A 310 8.44 23.35 -7.62
C GLY A 310 8.43 24.88 -7.61
N GLU A 311 8.26 25.50 -6.43
CA GLU A 311 8.23 26.94 -6.27
C GLU A 311 9.65 27.53 -6.32
N TRP A 312 9.85 28.52 -7.19
CA TRP A 312 11.12 29.24 -7.34
C TRP A 312 10.91 30.72 -6.99
N LEU A 313 11.30 31.10 -5.78
CA LEU A 313 11.27 32.49 -5.33
C LEU A 313 12.68 33.04 -5.18
N ALA A 314 12.84 34.35 -5.35
CA ALA A 314 14.08 35.03 -5.00
C ALA A 314 14.36 34.82 -3.50
N PRO A 315 15.58 34.37 -3.14
CA PRO A 315 15.94 34.23 -1.72
C PRO A 315 15.95 35.60 -1.05
N PRO A 316 15.48 35.69 0.20
CA PRO A 316 15.49 36.94 0.93
C PRO A 316 16.94 37.34 1.30
N PRO A 317 17.26 38.64 1.47
CA PRO A 317 18.63 39.12 1.64
C PRO A 317 19.40 38.49 2.82
N GLU A 318 18.67 38.03 3.83
CA GLU A 318 19.23 37.51 5.09
C GLU A 318 19.92 36.15 4.93
N ILE A 319 19.55 35.38 3.90
CA ILE A 319 20.11 34.03 3.65
C ILE A 319 21.15 34.01 2.52
N LEU A 320 21.51 35.17 1.97
CA LEU A 320 22.43 35.27 0.84
C LEU A 320 23.87 34.95 1.30
N PRO A 321 24.52 33.92 0.73
CA PRO A 321 25.92 33.64 1.02
C PRO A 321 26.84 34.77 0.57
N LYS A 322 28.08 34.76 1.06
CA LYS A 322 29.14 35.63 0.51
C LYS A 322 29.34 35.34 -0.98
N LYS A 323 29.72 36.37 -1.76
CA LYS A 323 29.84 36.30 -3.24
C LYS A 323 28.52 35.92 -3.93
N SER A 324 27.41 36.45 -3.43
CA SER A 324 26.11 36.32 -4.07
C SER A 324 25.73 37.59 -4.82
N ASN A 325 25.11 37.43 -5.98
CA ASN A 325 24.48 38.50 -6.74
C ASN A 325 22.99 38.17 -6.91
N LEU A 326 22.12 39.12 -6.54
CA LEU A 326 20.69 38.95 -6.74
C LEU A 326 20.35 39.28 -8.19
N VAL A 327 19.65 38.37 -8.86
CA VAL A 327 19.16 38.56 -10.23
C VAL A 327 17.63 38.52 -10.22
N PRO A 328 16.94 39.01 -11.27
CA PRO A 328 15.48 38.99 -11.29
C PRO A 328 14.92 37.58 -11.02
N GLY A 329 14.26 37.40 -9.87
CA GLY A 329 13.63 36.15 -9.46
C GLY A 329 14.56 35.06 -8.88
N ALA A 330 15.86 35.30 -8.72
CA ALA A 330 16.80 34.28 -8.24
C ALA A 330 18.07 34.89 -7.61
N CYS A 331 18.97 34.03 -7.13
CA CYS A 331 20.31 34.41 -6.71
C CYS A 331 21.37 33.62 -7.46
N GLN A 332 22.50 34.26 -7.72
CA GLN A 332 23.69 33.67 -8.30
C GLN A 332 24.83 33.75 -7.28
N THR A 333 25.32 32.59 -6.82
CA THR A 333 26.40 32.50 -5.83
C THR A 333 27.61 31.81 -6.43
N TYR A 334 28.78 32.44 -6.32
CA TYR A 334 30.03 31.87 -6.83
C TYR A 334 30.61 30.84 -5.85
N PHE A 335 31.02 29.70 -6.40
CA PHE A 335 31.67 28.66 -5.60
C PHE A 335 33.04 29.14 -5.06
N THR A 336 33.44 28.59 -3.92
CA THR A 336 34.75 28.85 -3.31
C THR A 336 35.58 27.58 -3.29
N ASP A 337 36.84 27.67 -3.73
CA ASP A 337 37.78 26.56 -3.74
C ASP A 337 38.22 26.18 -2.32
N ILE A 338 38.20 24.87 -2.05
CA ILE A 338 38.71 24.24 -0.83
C ILE A 338 39.79 23.25 -1.24
N SER A 339 41.00 23.46 -0.72
CA SER A 339 42.14 22.56 -0.91
C SER A 339 42.42 21.80 0.38
N THR A 340 42.41 20.48 0.29
CA THR A 340 42.76 19.58 1.38
C THR A 340 44.03 18.81 1.01
N GLY A 341 44.73 18.25 1.99
CA GLY A 341 45.92 17.41 1.72
C GLY A 341 45.63 16.16 0.87
N LYS A 342 44.36 15.83 0.58
CA LYS A 342 43.92 14.66 -0.19
C LYS A 342 43.25 15.02 -1.53
N GLY A 343 43.07 16.31 -1.84
CA GLY A 343 42.41 16.79 -3.07
C GLY A 343 41.75 18.16 -2.90
N SER A 344 41.22 18.73 -3.98
CA SER A 344 40.50 20.00 -3.96
C SER A 344 39.09 19.88 -4.54
N PHE A 345 38.16 20.68 -4.01
CA PHE A 345 36.77 20.78 -4.47
C PHE A 345 36.29 22.22 -4.33
N GLN A 346 35.21 22.57 -5.01
CA GLN A 346 34.55 23.88 -4.88
C GLN A 346 33.26 23.72 -4.10
N VAL A 347 32.91 24.71 -3.26
CA VAL A 347 31.70 24.65 -2.42
C VAL A 347 30.98 25.99 -2.30
N VAL A 348 29.66 25.93 -2.15
CA VAL A 348 28.80 27.02 -1.68
C VAL A 348 28.12 26.56 -0.39
N ASP A 349 28.16 27.42 0.63
CA ASP A 349 27.46 27.24 1.91
C ASP A 349 26.27 28.20 1.97
N ILE A 350 25.06 27.66 2.04
CA ILE A 350 23.81 28.40 2.19
C ILE A 350 23.26 28.20 3.59
N ASN A 351 23.29 29.25 4.39
CA ASN A 351 22.65 29.26 5.70
C ASN A 351 21.18 29.68 5.54
N LEU A 352 20.26 28.73 5.76
CA LEU A 352 18.83 29.00 5.72
C LEU A 352 18.30 29.62 7.02
N GLN A 353 19.13 29.80 8.05
CA GLN A 353 18.74 30.34 9.36
C GLN A 353 17.53 29.56 9.94
N GLN A 354 16.76 30.18 10.84
CA GLN A 354 15.47 29.64 11.32
C GLN A 354 14.30 30.01 10.39
N SER A 355 14.54 30.06 9.08
CA SER A 355 13.49 30.44 8.14
C SER A 355 12.51 29.28 7.90
N ASN A 356 11.21 29.59 7.79
CA ASN A 356 10.15 28.62 7.44
C ASN A 356 10.19 28.28 5.93
N LEU A 357 11.37 27.94 5.41
CA LEU A 357 11.57 27.52 4.03
C LEU A 357 11.45 26.01 3.91
N LEU A 358 10.81 25.56 2.85
CA LEU A 358 10.71 24.15 2.50
C LEU A 358 12.05 23.61 1.97
N GLY A 359 12.85 24.47 1.32
CA GLY A 359 14.10 24.07 0.69
C GLY A 359 14.61 25.10 -0.32
N ILE A 360 15.64 24.69 -1.06
CA ILE A 360 16.19 25.44 -2.19
C ILE A 360 16.04 24.66 -3.49
N GLN A 361 15.80 25.38 -4.57
CA GLN A 361 15.99 24.88 -5.93
C GLN A 361 17.23 25.50 -6.54
N PHE A 362 17.98 24.74 -7.35
CA PHE A 362 19.16 25.28 -8.02
C PHE A 362 19.44 24.63 -9.38
N VAL A 363 20.24 25.32 -10.17
CA VAL A 363 20.94 24.84 -11.37
C VAL A 363 22.36 25.39 -11.35
N ILE A 364 23.26 24.75 -12.09
CA ILE A 364 24.67 25.13 -12.07
C ILE A 364 25.05 25.70 -13.42
N TRP A 365 25.65 26.87 -13.42
CA TRP A 365 26.13 27.54 -14.62
C TRP A 365 27.65 27.44 -14.70
N SER A 366 28.16 26.89 -15.81
CA SER A 366 29.58 26.65 -16.03
C SER A 366 30.07 27.34 -17.30
N GLY A 367 31.18 28.09 -17.19
CA GLY A 367 31.98 28.54 -18.35
C GLY A 367 31.29 29.48 -19.34
N GLY A 368 30.23 30.20 -18.93
CA GLY A 368 29.59 31.20 -19.79
C GLY A 368 28.50 30.70 -20.73
N SER A 369 28.37 29.39 -20.95
CA SER A 369 27.54 28.85 -22.04
C SER A 369 26.69 27.61 -21.72
N SER A 370 26.85 26.96 -20.55
CA SER A 370 26.13 25.72 -20.25
C SER A 370 25.44 25.71 -18.89
N TRP A 371 24.21 25.19 -18.87
CA TRP A 371 23.39 24.97 -17.67
C TRP A 371 23.32 23.47 -17.36
N ILE A 372 23.81 23.11 -16.17
CA ILE A 372 23.72 21.74 -15.66
C ILE A 372 22.41 21.64 -14.87
N LYS A 373 21.59 20.66 -15.27
CA LYS A 373 20.26 20.37 -14.74
C LYS A 373 20.14 18.90 -14.37
N ASN A 374 19.23 18.58 -13.45
CA ASN A 374 18.91 17.21 -13.09
C ASN A 374 17.93 16.61 -14.10
N ASN A 375 18.43 15.87 -15.10
CA ASN A 375 17.60 15.23 -16.13
C ASN A 375 16.57 16.18 -16.79
N GLY A 376 17.00 17.42 -17.10
CA GLY A 376 16.14 18.45 -17.69
C GLY A 376 15.35 19.32 -16.71
N THR A 377 15.38 19.00 -15.41
CA THR A 377 14.70 19.75 -14.33
C THR A 377 15.68 20.41 -13.37
N ASN A 378 15.22 21.32 -12.51
CA ASN A 378 16.05 21.94 -11.47
C ASN A 378 16.41 20.92 -10.39
N PHE A 379 17.56 21.08 -9.74
CA PHE A 379 17.85 20.37 -8.50
C PHE A 379 16.99 20.94 -7.37
N PHE A 380 16.56 20.11 -6.42
CA PHE A 380 15.82 20.54 -5.24
C PHE A 380 16.39 19.86 -4.00
N VAL A 381 16.58 20.64 -2.93
CA VAL A 381 17.07 20.17 -1.64
C VAL A 381 16.14 20.72 -0.57
N GLY A 382 15.44 19.83 0.14
CA GLY A 382 14.52 20.18 1.21
C GLY A 382 15.23 20.44 2.54
N VAL A 383 14.63 21.28 3.38
CA VAL A 383 14.97 21.37 4.81
C VAL A 383 14.27 20.22 5.51
N THR A 384 15.02 19.24 5.99
CA THR A 384 14.44 18.20 6.84
C THR A 384 14.09 18.84 8.19
N PRO A 385 12.84 18.84 8.65
CA PRO A 385 12.49 19.48 9.91
C PRO A 385 13.24 18.79 11.06
N VAL A 386 14.13 19.52 11.72
CA VAL A 386 14.75 19.11 12.97
C VAL A 386 13.66 19.11 14.03
N ILE A 387 13.09 17.93 14.29
CA ILE A 387 12.33 17.73 15.51
C ILE A 387 13.32 17.88 16.67
N SER A 388 13.22 18.99 17.41
CA SER A 388 14.01 19.23 18.60
C SER A 388 13.84 18.07 19.59
N SER A 389 14.95 17.41 19.89
CA SER A 389 15.22 16.65 21.12
C SER A 389 14.08 15.84 21.74
N GLY A 390 14.02 14.57 21.37
CA GLY A 390 13.38 13.52 22.15
C GLY A 390 13.90 12.17 21.69
N LYS A 391 15.08 11.76 22.17
CA LYS A 391 15.74 10.44 21.98
C LYS A 391 15.44 9.75 20.64
N ALA A 392 16.37 9.91 19.70
CA ALA A 392 16.44 9.06 18.51
C ALA A 392 16.42 7.57 18.93
N SER A 393 15.26 6.95 18.74
CA SER A 393 15.17 5.54 18.44
C SER A 393 15.34 5.47 16.94
N GLY A 394 16.36 4.75 16.44
CA GLY A 394 16.74 4.74 15.03
C GLY A 394 15.72 4.06 14.13
N ASP A 395 14.55 4.65 13.93
CA ASP A 395 13.40 3.99 13.31
C ASP A 395 12.86 4.79 12.11
N GLY A 396 12.49 4.07 11.04
CA GLY A 396 12.08 4.60 9.73
C GLY A 396 10.82 5.49 9.70
N ASP A 397 10.32 5.90 10.86
CA ASP A 397 9.08 6.65 11.07
C ASP A 397 9.11 8.05 10.42
N GLY A 398 10.25 8.76 10.50
CA GLY A 398 10.39 10.10 9.92
C GLY A 398 10.35 10.13 8.39
N ILE A 399 10.99 9.13 7.76
CA ILE A 399 11.09 9.04 6.29
C ILE A 399 9.77 8.55 5.70
N PHE A 400 9.16 7.56 6.34
CA PHE A 400 7.86 7.05 5.93
C PHE A 400 6.79 8.14 5.98
N LYS A 401 6.78 8.95 7.03
CA LYS A 401 5.87 10.11 7.14
C LYS A 401 6.07 11.12 6.01
N TRP A 402 7.31 11.51 5.73
CA TRP A 402 7.62 12.40 4.61
C TRP A 402 7.11 11.85 3.27
N LEU A 403 7.36 10.56 3.01
CA LEU A 403 6.97 9.93 1.76
C LEU A 403 5.45 9.94 1.59
N LEU A 404 4.71 9.58 2.64
CA LEU A 404 3.24 9.60 2.62
C LEU A 404 2.68 11.00 2.45
N ASP A 405 3.26 12.00 3.13
CA ASP A 405 2.85 13.40 2.98
C ASP A 405 3.07 13.89 1.54
N GLU A 406 4.20 13.51 0.92
CA GLU A 406 4.53 13.88 -0.45
C GLU A 406 3.64 13.17 -1.49
N ILE A 407 3.34 11.87 -1.28
CA ILE A 407 2.36 11.12 -2.07
C ILE A 407 1.00 11.81 -1.99
N SER A 408 0.52 12.11 -0.77
CA SER A 408 -0.77 12.75 -0.53
C SER A 408 -0.85 14.12 -1.21
N ARG A 409 0.20 14.94 -1.08
CA ARG A 409 0.28 16.26 -1.70
C ARG A 409 0.25 16.21 -3.23
N ARG A 410 0.91 15.20 -3.82
CA ARG A 410 1.04 15.04 -5.28
C ARG A 410 -0.05 14.19 -5.92
N GLU A 411 -0.93 13.57 -5.14
CA GLU A 411 -2.02 12.75 -5.67
C GLU A 411 -2.94 13.53 -6.62
N LYS A 412 -3.16 14.84 -6.37
CA LYS A 412 -3.92 15.72 -7.28
C LYS A 412 -3.29 15.85 -8.67
N GLU A 413 -1.97 15.82 -8.74
CA GLU A 413 -1.24 15.84 -10.01
C GLU A 413 -1.20 14.43 -10.63
N ALA A 414 -1.05 13.40 -9.79
CA ALA A 414 -1.06 12.00 -10.20
C ALA A 414 -2.40 11.55 -10.81
N GLU A 415 -3.53 12.07 -10.31
CA GLU A 415 -4.86 11.72 -10.84
C GLU A 415 -5.16 12.28 -12.24
N ARG A 416 -4.31 13.17 -12.77
CA ARG A 416 -4.47 13.69 -14.14
C ARG A 416 -4.35 12.57 -15.16
N SER A 417 -3.33 11.72 -15.05
CA SER A 417 -3.17 10.52 -15.88
C SER A 417 -2.15 9.55 -15.28
N LEU A 418 -2.21 8.28 -15.71
CA LEU A 418 -1.23 7.26 -15.33
C LEU A 418 0.21 7.66 -15.66
N MET A 419 0.44 8.39 -16.77
CA MET A 419 1.77 8.93 -17.08
C MET A 419 2.30 9.85 -15.98
N HIS A 420 1.49 10.79 -15.46
CA HIS A 420 1.91 11.66 -14.36
C HIS A 420 2.21 10.84 -13.12
N ARG A 421 1.33 9.89 -12.77
CA ARG A 421 1.52 9.02 -11.61
C ARG A 421 2.82 8.23 -11.69
N PHE A 422 3.15 7.61 -12.83
CA PHE A 422 4.39 6.84 -12.96
C PHE A 422 5.64 7.73 -12.98
N ASN A 423 5.57 8.95 -13.53
CA ASN A 423 6.67 9.91 -13.41
C ASN A 423 6.90 10.33 -11.96
N ILE A 424 5.84 10.61 -11.21
CA ILE A 424 5.92 10.92 -9.77
C ILE A 424 6.47 9.72 -8.99
N ALA A 425 5.96 8.51 -9.25
CA ALA A 425 6.45 7.30 -8.61
C ALA A 425 7.94 7.07 -8.88
N THR A 426 8.40 7.30 -10.12
CA THR A 426 9.83 7.22 -10.46
C THR A 426 10.67 8.21 -9.64
N GLU A 427 10.23 9.46 -9.54
CA GLU A 427 10.93 10.48 -8.76
C GLU A 427 10.97 10.14 -7.26
N LEU A 428 9.85 9.70 -6.68
CA LEU A 428 9.76 9.36 -5.26
C LEU A 428 10.56 8.10 -4.92
N THR A 429 10.46 7.06 -5.74
CA THR A 429 11.26 5.84 -5.57
C THR A 429 12.75 6.15 -5.65
N GLU A 430 13.19 7.00 -6.59
CA GLU A 430 14.59 7.38 -6.71
C GLU A 430 15.11 8.08 -5.44
N ARG A 431 14.25 8.86 -4.76
CA ARG A 431 14.58 9.54 -3.50
C ARG A 431 14.61 8.60 -2.30
N CYS A 432 13.68 7.66 -2.21
CA CYS A 432 13.55 6.81 -1.02
C CYS A 432 14.23 5.44 -1.12
N LYS A 433 14.78 5.04 -2.28
CA LYS A 433 15.38 3.70 -2.49
C LYS A 433 16.59 3.38 -1.60
N ASN A 434 17.21 4.37 -0.97
CA ASN A 434 18.37 4.16 -0.09
C ASN A 434 18.00 4.32 1.40
N GLU A 435 16.74 4.60 1.70
CA GLU A 435 16.27 4.96 3.05
C GLU A 435 15.68 3.75 3.82
N GLY A 436 16.02 2.54 3.39
CA GLY A 436 15.51 1.28 3.93
C GLY A 436 14.19 0.80 3.30
N GLU A 437 13.71 -0.36 3.76
CA GLU A 437 12.56 -1.08 3.18
C GLU A 437 11.26 -0.25 3.17
N PHE A 438 11.06 0.60 4.17
CA PHE A 438 9.83 1.41 4.33
C PHE A 438 9.57 2.36 3.16
N GLY A 439 10.63 2.87 2.50
CA GLY A 439 10.47 3.73 1.32
C GLY A 439 9.78 2.98 0.18
N LEU A 440 10.28 1.79 -0.16
CA LEU A 440 9.70 0.96 -1.22
C LEU A 440 8.32 0.42 -0.84
N VAL A 441 8.08 0.11 0.45
CA VAL A 441 6.76 -0.28 0.95
C VAL A 441 5.73 0.84 0.77
N GLY A 442 6.11 2.11 1.02
CA GLY A 442 5.23 3.25 0.77
C GLY A 442 4.79 3.36 -0.69
N ILE A 443 5.73 3.21 -1.62
CA ILE A 443 5.45 3.20 -3.06
C ILE A 443 4.58 1.98 -3.44
N LEU A 444 4.87 0.80 -2.87
CA LEU A 444 4.08 -0.42 -3.08
C LEU A 444 2.63 -0.23 -2.68
N VAL A 445 2.38 0.29 -1.49
CA VAL A 445 1.02 0.55 -1.00
C VAL A 445 0.31 1.53 -1.94
N TRP A 446 0.98 2.62 -2.34
CA TRP A 446 0.38 3.61 -3.23
C TRP A 446 0.00 3.05 -4.60
N LEU A 447 0.91 2.31 -5.27
CA LEU A 447 0.62 1.70 -6.57
C LEU A 447 -0.36 0.54 -6.47
N ARG A 448 -0.41 -0.17 -5.34
CA ARG A 448 -1.45 -1.16 -5.09
C ARG A 448 -2.83 -0.51 -5.03
N PHE A 449 -2.99 0.61 -4.32
CA PHE A 449 -4.24 1.37 -4.29
C PHE A 449 -4.67 1.84 -5.69
N MET A 450 -3.71 2.26 -6.52
CA MET A 450 -3.96 2.52 -7.94
C MET A 450 -4.46 1.26 -8.67
N SER A 451 -3.76 0.13 -8.58
CA SER A 451 -4.11 -1.10 -9.29
C SER A 451 -5.48 -1.66 -8.87
N CYS A 452 -5.88 -1.46 -7.61
CA CYS A 452 -7.18 -1.84 -7.07
C CYS A 452 -8.29 -0.82 -7.39
N ARG A 453 -8.01 0.22 -8.19
CA ARG A 453 -8.94 1.29 -8.57
C ARG A 453 -9.48 2.11 -7.39
N HIS A 454 -8.75 2.15 -6.27
CA HIS A 454 -9.06 3.06 -5.16
C HIS A 454 -8.61 4.50 -5.42
N LEU A 455 -7.67 4.69 -6.36
CA LEU A 455 -7.22 5.99 -6.82
C LEU A 455 -7.72 6.25 -8.25
N THR A 456 -8.01 7.50 -8.54
CA THR A 456 -8.41 7.96 -9.87
C THR A 456 -7.22 7.84 -10.83
N TRP A 457 -7.42 7.19 -11.99
CA TRP A 457 -6.35 6.98 -12.97
C TRP A 457 -6.12 8.16 -13.90
N ASN A 458 -7.19 8.86 -14.24
CA ASN A 458 -7.18 10.01 -15.14
C ASN A 458 -8.36 10.92 -14.81
N LYS A 459 -8.17 12.21 -15.03
CA LYS A 459 -9.19 13.23 -14.80
C LYS A 459 -8.95 14.41 -15.73
N ASN A 460 -9.81 14.56 -16.72
CA ASN A 460 -9.83 15.70 -17.64
C ASN A 460 -8.47 15.98 -18.31
N TYR A 461 -7.70 14.92 -18.62
CA TYR A 461 -6.41 15.07 -19.30
C TYR A 461 -6.21 13.91 -20.28
N ASN A 462 -5.87 14.24 -21.53
CA ASN A 462 -5.66 13.25 -22.59
C ASN A 462 -4.15 12.99 -22.74
N VAL A 463 -3.76 11.73 -22.69
CA VAL A 463 -2.39 11.26 -22.87
C VAL A 463 -2.35 10.14 -23.89
N LYS A 464 -1.43 10.25 -24.84
CA LYS A 464 -1.26 9.20 -25.84
C LYS A 464 -0.72 7.93 -25.18
N PRO A 465 -1.16 6.73 -25.62
CA PRO A 465 -0.64 5.45 -25.11
C PRO A 465 0.89 5.36 -25.06
N ARG A 466 1.60 5.92 -26.05
CA ARG A 466 3.06 6.01 -26.09
C ARG A 466 3.66 6.71 -24.86
N GLU A 467 3.09 7.82 -24.41
CA GLU A 467 3.60 8.58 -23.27
C GLU A 467 3.40 7.83 -21.95
N ILE A 468 2.27 7.12 -21.80
CA ILE A 468 2.01 6.24 -20.64
C ILE A 468 3.02 5.08 -20.63
N SER A 469 3.19 4.43 -21.78
CA SER A 469 4.15 3.33 -21.98
C SER A 469 5.58 3.76 -21.64
N GLU A 470 5.99 4.96 -22.05
CA GLU A 470 7.31 5.51 -21.77
C GLU A 470 7.53 5.83 -20.29
N ALA A 471 6.50 6.35 -19.61
CA ALA A 471 6.55 6.62 -18.18
C ALA A 471 6.60 5.31 -17.35
N GLN A 472 5.85 4.29 -17.75
CA GLN A 472 5.95 2.95 -17.16
C GLN A 472 7.34 2.35 -17.35
N ASP A 473 7.90 2.44 -18.56
CA ASP A 473 9.24 1.93 -18.88
C ASP A 473 10.33 2.58 -18.02
N ARG A 474 10.29 3.90 -17.82
CA ARG A 474 11.22 4.58 -16.90
C ARG A 474 11.11 4.06 -15.48
N PHE A 475 9.88 3.85 -14.99
CA PHE A 475 9.66 3.34 -13.65
C PHE A 475 10.16 1.90 -13.50
N THR A 476 9.79 1.01 -14.42
CA THR A 476 10.19 -0.40 -14.38
C THR A 476 11.70 -0.58 -14.56
N ASN A 477 12.38 0.25 -15.36
CA ASN A 477 13.84 0.29 -15.45
C ASN A 477 14.49 0.71 -14.11
N LEU A 478 13.89 1.66 -13.37
CA LEU A 478 14.34 1.99 -12.03
C LEU A 478 14.19 0.78 -11.09
N LEU A 479 13.03 0.11 -11.11
CA LEU A 479 12.79 -1.08 -10.30
C LEU A 479 13.77 -2.21 -10.63
N GLN A 480 14.06 -2.44 -11.91
CA GLN A 480 15.06 -3.42 -12.33
C GLN A 480 16.45 -3.11 -11.76
N ARG A 481 16.88 -1.84 -11.80
CA ARG A 481 18.16 -1.43 -11.20
C ARG A 481 18.19 -1.68 -9.70
N ILE A 482 17.10 -1.39 -8.99
CA ILE A 482 16.96 -1.68 -7.55
C ILE A 482 17.06 -3.19 -7.32
N TYR A 483 16.31 -4.00 -8.07
CA TYR A 483 16.33 -5.46 -7.96
C TYR A 483 17.74 -6.07 -8.14
N LEU A 484 18.52 -5.54 -9.10
CA LEU A 484 19.88 -6.01 -9.36
C LEU A 484 20.85 -5.58 -8.25
N ASN A 485 20.76 -4.33 -7.80
CA ASN A 485 21.77 -3.71 -6.93
C ASN A 485 21.48 -3.85 -5.42
N GLN A 486 20.23 -4.12 -5.03
CA GLN A 486 19.79 -4.18 -3.64
C GLN A 486 19.11 -5.53 -3.34
N PRO A 487 19.88 -6.57 -2.95
CA PRO A 487 19.35 -7.93 -2.73
C PRO A 487 18.25 -8.01 -1.67
N ASN A 488 18.31 -7.18 -0.63
CA ASN A 488 17.33 -7.17 0.46
C ASN A 488 15.96 -6.66 0.00
N ASP A 489 15.93 -5.76 -0.99
CA ASP A 489 14.70 -5.13 -1.48
C ASP A 489 14.01 -5.91 -2.60
N ARG A 490 14.62 -7.00 -3.09
CA ARG A 490 14.15 -7.76 -4.27
C ARG A 490 12.70 -8.18 -4.16
N GLU A 491 12.28 -8.65 -2.99
CA GLU A 491 10.92 -9.16 -2.80
C GLU A 491 9.88 -8.03 -2.80
N ILE A 492 10.20 -6.88 -2.20
CA ILE A 492 9.34 -5.69 -2.25
C ILE A 492 9.25 -5.18 -3.69
N VAL A 493 10.37 -5.15 -4.42
CA VAL A 493 10.40 -4.78 -5.84
C VAL A 493 9.56 -5.75 -6.68
N ARG A 494 9.65 -7.07 -6.45
CA ARG A 494 8.82 -8.06 -7.14
C ARG A 494 7.33 -7.80 -6.91
N LEU A 495 6.93 -7.53 -5.66
CA LEU A 495 5.55 -7.18 -5.33
C LEU A 495 5.11 -5.90 -6.04
N LEU A 496 5.98 -4.88 -6.07
CA LEU A 496 5.71 -3.61 -6.73
C LEU A 496 5.49 -3.78 -8.23
N MET A 497 6.30 -4.62 -8.89
CA MET A 497 6.17 -4.95 -10.30
C MET A 497 4.84 -5.64 -10.64
N THR A 498 4.15 -6.27 -9.68
CA THR A 498 2.81 -6.83 -9.93
C THR A 498 1.72 -5.78 -10.11
N HIS A 499 1.98 -4.53 -9.72
CA HIS A 499 1.02 -3.43 -9.79
C HIS A 499 1.30 -2.43 -10.92
N VAL A 500 2.32 -2.70 -11.74
CA VAL A 500 2.72 -1.81 -12.84
C VAL A 500 2.89 -2.61 -14.12
N GLY A 501 2.39 -2.06 -15.23
CA GLY A 501 2.68 -2.59 -16.56
C GLY A 501 4.15 -2.49 -16.92
N ARG A 502 4.62 -3.33 -17.83
CA ARG A 502 6.02 -3.33 -18.28
C ARG A 502 6.43 -1.97 -18.85
N GLY A 503 5.53 -1.35 -19.62
CA GLY A 503 5.85 -0.21 -20.47
C GLY A 503 6.74 -0.57 -21.66
N GLY A 504 7.19 0.46 -22.37
CA GLY A 504 8.13 0.34 -23.47
C GLY A 504 8.34 1.66 -24.20
N GLN A 505 9.50 1.80 -24.84
CA GLN A 505 9.88 2.95 -25.66
C GLN A 505 9.35 2.83 -27.09
N GLY A 506 9.39 3.95 -27.83
CA GLY A 506 9.16 3.95 -29.28
C GLY A 506 7.71 3.66 -29.67
N ASP A 507 7.52 2.63 -30.48
CA ASP A 507 6.23 2.24 -31.08
C ASP A 507 5.37 1.37 -30.16
N VAL A 508 5.94 0.75 -29.11
CA VAL A 508 5.25 -0.22 -28.24
C VAL A 508 3.90 0.31 -27.73
N GLY A 509 3.87 1.50 -27.14
CA GLY A 509 2.62 2.12 -26.71
C GLY A 509 1.77 2.62 -27.88
N GLN A 510 2.38 3.09 -28.98
CA GLN A 510 1.65 3.60 -30.14
C GLN A 510 0.83 2.51 -30.85
N ARG A 511 1.33 1.26 -30.86
CA ARG A 511 0.65 0.09 -31.42
C ARG A 511 -0.74 -0.14 -30.82
N ILE A 512 -0.95 0.22 -29.54
CA ILE A 512 -2.29 0.16 -28.91
C ILE A 512 -3.32 0.95 -29.72
N ARG A 513 -2.94 2.13 -30.23
CA ARG A 513 -3.83 2.97 -31.03
C ARG A 513 -3.93 2.50 -32.47
N ASP A 514 -2.83 2.05 -33.05
CA ASP A 514 -2.79 1.74 -34.48
C ASP A 514 -3.44 0.39 -34.79
N GLU A 515 -3.23 -0.61 -33.93
CA GLU A 515 -3.74 -1.96 -34.14
C GLU A 515 -5.24 -2.07 -33.89
N ILE A 516 -5.83 -1.30 -32.97
CA ILE A 516 -7.30 -1.30 -32.80
C ILE A 516 -8.01 -0.81 -34.08
N LEU A 517 -7.40 0.13 -34.81
CA LEU A 517 -7.91 0.57 -36.12
C LEU A 517 -7.77 -0.52 -37.19
N VAL A 518 -6.76 -1.40 -37.08
CA VAL A 518 -6.63 -2.57 -37.95
C VAL A 518 -7.72 -3.59 -37.62
N VAL A 519 -7.96 -3.90 -36.34
CA VAL A 519 -9.05 -4.79 -35.91
C VAL A 519 -10.40 -4.31 -36.43
N GLN A 520 -10.72 -3.02 -36.25
CA GLN A 520 -11.98 -2.44 -36.72
C GLN A 520 -12.16 -2.54 -38.24
N ARG A 521 -11.09 -2.33 -39.00
CA ARG A 521 -11.12 -2.33 -40.46
C ARG A 521 -11.23 -3.74 -41.04
N ASN A 522 -10.43 -4.68 -40.54
CA ASN A 522 -10.42 -6.06 -41.03
C ASN A 522 -11.74 -6.78 -40.76
N ASN A 523 -12.41 -6.43 -39.67
CA ASN A 523 -13.62 -7.09 -39.20
C ASN A 523 -14.90 -6.27 -39.42
N ASP A 524 -14.79 -5.13 -40.13
CA ASP A 524 -15.91 -4.23 -40.43
C ASP A 524 -16.78 -3.92 -39.19
N CYS A 525 -16.12 -3.67 -38.06
CA CYS A 525 -16.77 -3.51 -36.75
C CYS A 525 -16.60 -2.11 -36.17
N LYS A 526 -16.40 -1.11 -37.03
CA LYS A 526 -16.34 0.29 -36.63
C LYS A 526 -17.72 0.78 -36.16
N GLY A 527 -17.74 1.60 -35.11
CA GLY A 527 -18.96 2.15 -34.51
C GLY A 527 -19.33 1.50 -33.19
N GLY A 528 -20.43 1.97 -32.58
CA GLY A 528 -20.92 1.49 -31.29
C GLY A 528 -19.81 1.39 -30.23
N MET A 529 -19.78 0.26 -29.53
CA MET A 529 -18.81 -0.03 -28.47
C MET A 529 -17.36 0.02 -28.96
N MET A 530 -17.08 -0.46 -30.18
CA MET A 530 -15.70 -0.50 -30.69
C MET A 530 -15.15 0.90 -30.94
N GLU A 531 -15.95 1.84 -31.45
CA GLU A 531 -15.52 3.23 -31.62
C GLU A 531 -15.35 3.93 -30.28
N GLU A 532 -16.28 3.73 -29.35
CA GLU A 532 -16.19 4.27 -27.98
C GLU A 532 -14.90 3.78 -27.28
N TRP A 533 -14.61 2.48 -27.39
CA TRP A 533 -13.40 1.90 -26.81
C TRP A 533 -12.13 2.42 -27.49
N HIS A 534 -12.11 2.55 -28.82
CA HIS A 534 -11.01 3.18 -29.55
C HIS A 534 -10.77 4.63 -29.07
N GLN A 535 -11.82 5.43 -28.88
CA GLN A 535 -11.68 6.80 -28.35
C GLN A 535 -11.12 6.80 -26.92
N LYS A 536 -11.52 5.84 -26.08
CA LYS A 536 -10.95 5.66 -24.74
C LYS A 536 -9.47 5.34 -24.80
N LEU A 537 -9.07 4.34 -25.58
CA LEU A 537 -7.67 3.92 -25.77
C LEU A 537 -6.79 5.07 -26.27
N HIS A 538 -7.29 5.83 -27.25
CA HIS A 538 -6.57 6.95 -27.84
C HIS A 538 -6.25 8.06 -26.81
N ASN A 539 -7.15 8.30 -25.86
CA ASN A 539 -7.02 9.39 -24.90
C ASN A 539 -6.39 8.97 -23.58
N ASN A 540 -6.64 7.75 -23.10
CA ASN A 540 -6.09 7.22 -21.86
C ASN A 540 -6.18 5.68 -21.87
N SER A 541 -5.23 4.99 -22.52
CA SER A 541 -5.15 3.53 -22.37
C SER A 541 -4.77 3.16 -20.94
N SER A 542 -5.32 2.07 -20.43
CA SER A 542 -5.14 1.63 -19.05
C SER A 542 -5.21 0.09 -18.92
N PRO A 543 -4.85 -0.47 -17.76
CA PRO A 543 -4.95 -1.91 -17.52
C PRO A 543 -6.35 -2.50 -17.72
N ASP A 544 -7.41 -1.68 -17.60
CA ASP A 544 -8.78 -2.10 -17.87
C ASP A 544 -9.01 -2.53 -19.32
N ASP A 545 -8.20 -2.03 -20.26
CA ASP A 545 -8.32 -2.39 -21.68
C ASP A 545 -7.98 -3.86 -21.95
N VAL A 546 -7.07 -4.45 -21.16
CA VAL A 546 -6.77 -5.90 -21.23
C VAL A 546 -8.02 -6.70 -20.90
N ILE A 547 -8.73 -6.31 -19.82
CA ILE A 547 -9.94 -6.98 -19.36
C ILE A 547 -11.09 -6.79 -20.35
N ILE A 548 -11.25 -5.58 -20.92
CA ILE A 548 -12.24 -5.31 -21.96
C ILE A 548 -12.00 -6.20 -23.18
N CYS A 549 -10.76 -6.32 -23.63
CA CYS A 549 -10.40 -7.18 -24.76
C CYS A 549 -10.64 -8.67 -24.46
N GLU A 550 -10.30 -9.15 -23.26
CA GLU A 550 -10.59 -10.53 -22.82
C GLU A 550 -12.10 -10.80 -22.74
N ALA A 551 -12.88 -9.85 -22.24
CA ALA A 551 -14.34 -9.96 -22.20
C ALA A 551 -14.94 -10.03 -23.61
N LEU A 552 -14.44 -9.24 -24.57
CA LEU A 552 -14.84 -9.32 -25.97
C LEU A 552 -14.48 -10.69 -26.59
N LEU A 553 -13.29 -11.22 -26.33
CA LEU A 553 -12.92 -12.55 -26.79
C LEU A 553 -13.85 -13.63 -26.22
N ASN A 554 -14.20 -13.55 -24.94
CA ASN A 554 -15.15 -14.49 -24.31
C ASN A 554 -16.56 -14.36 -24.91
N TYR A 555 -17.01 -13.13 -25.16
CA TYR A 555 -18.26 -12.84 -25.85
C TYR A 555 -18.32 -13.54 -27.22
N ILE A 556 -17.29 -13.34 -28.06
CA ILE A 556 -17.24 -13.89 -29.42
C ILE A 556 -17.12 -15.42 -29.39
N LYS A 557 -16.22 -15.98 -28.56
CA LYS A 557 -16.02 -17.44 -28.42
C LYS A 557 -17.28 -18.14 -27.92
N SER A 558 -18.07 -17.49 -27.08
CA SER A 558 -19.32 -18.03 -26.56
C SER A 558 -20.51 -17.95 -27.52
N GLY A 559 -20.30 -17.49 -28.77
CA GLY A 559 -21.38 -17.30 -29.74
C GLY A 559 -22.18 -16.03 -29.50
N PHE A 560 -21.51 -14.93 -29.13
CA PHE A 560 -22.10 -13.62 -28.90
C PHE A 560 -23.11 -13.58 -27.73
N ARG A 561 -22.83 -14.31 -26.65
CA ARG A 561 -23.64 -14.28 -25.42
C ARG A 561 -23.26 -13.09 -24.53
N VAL A 562 -24.13 -12.09 -24.45
CA VAL A 562 -23.87 -10.84 -23.70
C VAL A 562 -23.74 -11.06 -22.19
N ASP A 563 -24.35 -12.10 -21.64
CA ASP A 563 -24.20 -12.48 -20.23
C ASP A 563 -22.75 -12.90 -19.91
N VAL A 564 -22.07 -13.57 -20.85
CA VAL A 564 -20.65 -13.96 -20.70
C VAL A 564 -19.76 -12.73 -20.72
N TYR A 565 -20.04 -11.76 -21.59
CA TYR A 565 -19.34 -10.48 -21.65
C TYR A 565 -19.42 -9.75 -20.31
N TRP A 566 -20.64 -9.53 -19.81
CA TRP A 566 -20.85 -8.82 -18.54
C TRP A 566 -20.32 -9.60 -17.34
N LYS A 567 -20.42 -10.95 -17.34
CA LYS A 567 -19.81 -11.79 -16.30
C LYS A 567 -18.29 -11.62 -16.25
N ALA A 568 -17.63 -11.61 -17.41
CA ALA A 568 -16.18 -11.45 -17.49
C ALA A 568 -15.73 -10.07 -16.97
N LEU A 569 -16.44 -9.00 -17.34
CA LEU A 569 -16.17 -7.65 -16.86
C LEU A 569 -16.43 -7.49 -15.34
N ASN A 570 -17.60 -7.92 -14.86
CA ASN A 570 -18.00 -7.77 -13.46
C ASN A 570 -17.09 -8.56 -12.51
N THR A 571 -16.63 -9.76 -12.91
CA THR A 571 -15.67 -10.56 -12.11
C THR A 571 -14.35 -9.82 -11.88
N ASN A 572 -14.00 -8.87 -12.76
CA ASN A 572 -12.79 -8.05 -12.67
C ASN A 572 -13.06 -6.63 -12.14
N GLY A 573 -14.28 -6.34 -11.67
CA GLY A 573 -14.68 -5.06 -11.10
C GLY A 573 -15.00 -3.97 -12.14
N LEU A 574 -15.26 -4.34 -13.39
CA LEU A 574 -15.70 -3.42 -14.44
C LEU A 574 -17.21 -3.51 -14.63
N THR A 575 -17.95 -2.63 -13.96
CA THR A 575 -19.41 -2.52 -14.13
C THR A 575 -19.77 -1.59 -15.29
N LYS A 576 -21.05 -1.60 -15.70
CA LYS A 576 -21.56 -0.68 -16.73
C LYS A 576 -21.38 0.79 -16.32
N GLU A 577 -21.60 1.11 -15.06
CA GLU A 577 -21.41 2.45 -14.50
C GLU A 577 -19.94 2.86 -14.54
N LYS A 578 -19.02 1.91 -14.28
CA LYS A 578 -17.58 2.16 -14.36
C LYS A 578 -17.16 2.49 -15.79
N LEU A 579 -17.60 1.71 -16.78
CA LEU A 579 -17.32 1.97 -18.19
C LEU A 579 -17.88 3.33 -18.66
N ALA A 580 -19.06 3.71 -18.18
CA ALA A 580 -19.67 5.01 -18.46
C ALA A 580 -18.94 6.18 -17.75
N SER A 581 -18.20 5.91 -16.68
CA SER A 581 -17.50 6.93 -15.88
C SER A 581 -16.15 7.40 -16.45
N TYR A 582 -15.63 6.74 -17.49
CA TYR A 582 -14.39 7.19 -18.14
C TYR A 582 -14.56 8.55 -18.80
N ASP A 583 -13.49 9.35 -18.87
CA ASP A 583 -13.46 10.64 -19.60
C ASP A 583 -13.95 10.49 -21.06
N ARG A 584 -13.70 9.30 -21.65
CA ARG A 584 -14.31 8.83 -22.90
C ARG A 584 -15.17 7.61 -22.58
N PRO A 585 -16.49 7.79 -22.36
CA PRO A 585 -17.37 6.72 -21.93
C PRO A 585 -17.47 5.58 -22.95
N ILE A 586 -17.61 4.36 -22.43
CA ILE A 586 -18.07 3.20 -23.20
C ILE A 586 -19.46 2.84 -22.66
N VAL A 587 -20.48 3.06 -23.48
CA VAL A 587 -21.91 2.96 -23.10
C VAL A 587 -22.66 1.94 -23.95
N SER A 588 -22.19 1.70 -25.16
CA SER A 588 -22.77 0.73 -26.09
C SER A 588 -22.34 -0.70 -25.73
N GLU A 589 -23.22 -1.66 -26.00
CA GLU A 589 -22.89 -3.08 -25.90
C GLU A 589 -22.17 -3.58 -27.18
N PRO A 590 -21.34 -4.62 -27.08
CA PRO A 590 -20.67 -5.18 -28.25
C PRO A 590 -21.68 -5.83 -29.19
N HIS A 591 -21.65 -5.43 -30.46
CA HIS A 591 -22.50 -6.00 -31.50
C HIS A 591 -21.66 -6.27 -32.75
N PHE A 592 -21.55 -7.54 -33.13
CA PHE A 592 -20.73 -7.99 -34.25
C PHE A 592 -21.54 -8.89 -35.18
N ARG A 593 -21.15 -8.93 -36.45
CA ARG A 593 -21.73 -9.87 -37.41
C ARG A 593 -21.19 -11.28 -37.15
N ALA A 594 -22.05 -12.27 -37.33
CA ALA A 594 -21.69 -13.66 -37.05
C ALA A 594 -20.59 -14.21 -37.97
N ASP A 595 -20.50 -13.70 -39.20
CA ASP A 595 -19.53 -14.14 -40.21
C ASP A 595 -18.13 -13.53 -40.04
N THR A 596 -17.96 -12.55 -39.13
CA THR A 596 -16.65 -11.99 -38.78
C THR A 596 -16.05 -12.63 -37.52
N LYS A 597 -16.72 -13.65 -36.96
CA LYS A 597 -16.35 -14.30 -35.69
C LYS A 597 -14.89 -14.77 -35.66
N GLU A 598 -14.45 -15.52 -36.67
CA GLU A 598 -13.12 -16.11 -36.74
C GLU A 598 -12.04 -15.03 -36.92
N GLY A 599 -12.31 -14.03 -37.76
CA GLY A 599 -11.44 -12.86 -37.94
C GLY A 599 -11.30 -12.04 -36.65
N LEU A 600 -12.40 -11.81 -35.94
CA LEU A 600 -12.40 -11.08 -34.67
C LEU A 600 -11.62 -11.84 -33.59
N ILE A 601 -11.79 -13.17 -33.51
CA ILE A 601 -11.01 -13.99 -32.56
C ILE A 601 -9.52 -13.85 -32.86
N HIS A 602 -9.11 -13.98 -34.12
CA HIS A 602 -7.72 -13.85 -34.52
C HIS A 602 -7.15 -12.47 -34.18
N ASP A 603 -7.80 -11.41 -34.66
CA ASP A 603 -7.29 -10.04 -34.56
C ASP A 603 -7.34 -9.50 -33.11
N LEU A 604 -8.39 -9.78 -32.35
CA LEU A 604 -8.45 -9.41 -30.93
C LEU A 604 -7.49 -10.23 -30.06
N THR A 605 -7.19 -11.48 -30.43
CA THR A 605 -6.16 -12.27 -29.73
C THR A 605 -4.77 -11.66 -29.95
N ALA A 606 -4.46 -11.24 -31.18
CA ALA A 606 -3.23 -10.51 -31.46
C ALA A 606 -3.19 -9.16 -30.73
N TYR A 607 -4.30 -8.41 -30.76
CA TYR A 607 -4.39 -7.11 -30.08
C TYR A 607 -4.26 -7.22 -28.56
N LEU A 608 -4.80 -8.29 -27.95
CA LEU A 608 -4.63 -8.56 -26.53
C LEU A 608 -3.16 -8.67 -26.12
N LYS A 609 -2.31 -9.27 -26.98
CA LYS A 609 -0.86 -9.34 -26.75
C LYS A 609 -0.24 -7.95 -26.70
N THR A 610 -0.64 -7.06 -27.59
CA THR A 610 -0.18 -5.67 -27.61
C THR A 610 -0.58 -4.92 -26.34
N LEU A 611 -1.83 -5.09 -25.88
CA LEU A 611 -2.28 -4.50 -24.62
C LEU A 611 -1.50 -5.05 -23.41
N LYS A 612 -1.31 -6.36 -23.33
CA LYS A 612 -0.56 -7.03 -22.25
C LYS A 612 0.91 -6.63 -22.24
N ALA A 613 1.54 -6.47 -23.40
CA ALA A 613 2.94 -6.06 -23.51
C ALA A 613 3.23 -4.71 -22.85
N VAL A 614 2.24 -3.80 -22.80
CA VAL A 614 2.36 -2.50 -22.12
C VAL A 614 1.82 -2.58 -20.69
N HIS A 615 0.58 -3.04 -20.52
CA HIS A 615 -0.17 -2.89 -19.26
C HIS A 615 -0.03 -4.06 -18.29
N SER A 616 0.53 -5.21 -18.71
CA SER A 616 0.71 -6.39 -17.86
C SER A 616 2.19 -6.64 -17.57
N GLY A 617 2.64 -6.23 -16.37
CA GLY A 617 4.04 -6.41 -15.95
C GLY A 617 4.40 -7.84 -15.54
N ALA A 618 3.39 -8.68 -15.22
CA ALA A 618 3.55 -10.05 -14.77
C ALA A 618 3.06 -11.10 -15.79
N ASP A 619 2.88 -10.71 -17.06
CA ASP A 619 2.44 -11.62 -18.11
C ASP A 619 3.53 -12.62 -18.48
N LEU A 620 3.27 -13.90 -18.19
CA LEU A 620 4.24 -14.97 -18.40
C LEU A 620 4.47 -15.25 -19.89
N GLU A 621 3.45 -15.12 -20.74
CA GLU A 621 3.60 -15.30 -22.20
C GLU A 621 4.59 -14.27 -22.77
N SER A 622 4.37 -13.00 -22.44
CA SER A 622 5.24 -11.88 -22.86
C SER A 622 6.66 -12.05 -22.34
N ALA A 623 6.84 -12.52 -21.10
CA ALA A 623 8.16 -12.78 -20.53
C ALA A 623 8.89 -13.91 -21.26
N ILE A 624 8.18 -14.99 -21.62
CA ILE A 624 8.74 -16.10 -22.40
C ILE A 624 9.12 -15.65 -23.81
N GLU A 625 8.30 -14.81 -24.46
CA GLU A 625 8.57 -14.31 -25.82
C GLU A 625 9.86 -13.49 -25.91
N VAL A 626 10.20 -12.74 -24.86
CA VAL A 626 11.47 -12.00 -24.79
C VAL A 626 12.67 -12.96 -24.66
N LEU A 627 12.48 -14.09 -23.99
CA LEU A 627 13.54 -15.08 -23.71
C LEU A 627 13.72 -16.09 -24.85
N VAL A 628 12.64 -16.45 -25.54
CA VAL A 628 12.61 -17.47 -26.59
C VAL A 628 11.92 -16.88 -27.82
N PRO A 629 12.65 -16.10 -28.65
CA PRO A 629 12.09 -15.54 -29.87
C PRO A 629 11.69 -16.67 -30.84
N PRO A 630 10.62 -16.48 -31.64
CA PRO A 630 10.20 -17.46 -32.64
C PRO A 630 11.31 -17.71 -33.68
N ASN A 631 11.48 -18.96 -34.11
CA ASN A 631 12.51 -19.41 -35.07
C ASN A 631 12.42 -18.77 -36.48
N LYS A 632 11.46 -17.86 -36.74
CA LYS A 632 11.33 -17.17 -38.01
C LYS A 632 12.13 -15.86 -37.96
N ALA A 633 13.39 -15.95 -38.37
CA ALA A 633 14.01 -14.83 -39.05
C ALA A 633 13.13 -14.47 -40.27
N HIS A 634 12.77 -13.20 -40.41
CA HIS A 634 11.82 -12.63 -41.39
C HIS A 634 10.34 -12.68 -40.99
N ASP A 635 9.99 -11.94 -39.95
CA ASP A 635 8.83 -11.05 -40.01
C ASP A 635 9.18 -9.76 -39.27
N PHE A 636 8.78 -8.63 -39.85
CA PHE A 636 9.17 -7.26 -39.52
C PHE A 636 8.66 -6.80 -38.13
N THR A 637 9.13 -7.39 -37.03
CA THR A 637 8.85 -6.92 -35.66
C THR A 637 10.00 -7.26 -34.71
N SER A 638 11.13 -6.57 -34.83
CA SER A 638 12.22 -6.69 -33.86
C SER A 638 12.77 -5.30 -33.54
N THR A 639 12.05 -4.59 -32.68
CA THR A 639 12.55 -3.38 -32.02
C THR A 639 13.53 -3.77 -30.93
N GLY A 640 14.83 -3.58 -31.19
CA GLY A 640 15.84 -3.21 -30.19
C GLY A 640 16.04 -4.07 -28.94
N PHE A 641 15.56 -5.32 -28.90
CA PHE A 641 15.89 -6.21 -27.79
C PHE A 641 17.35 -6.67 -27.94
N ASN A 642 18.24 -6.17 -27.09
CA ASN A 642 19.50 -6.85 -26.83
C ASN A 642 19.13 -8.24 -26.28
N TYR A 643 19.27 -9.27 -27.11
CA TYR A 643 19.02 -10.65 -26.74
C TYR A 643 19.99 -11.04 -25.62
N VAL A 644 19.46 -11.20 -24.41
CA VAL A 644 20.24 -11.62 -23.24
C VAL A 644 19.76 -13.02 -22.87
N CYS A 645 20.53 -14.02 -23.34
CA CYS A 645 20.93 -15.24 -22.62
C CYS A 645 21.07 -16.42 -23.59
N ASP A 646 22.25 -17.07 -23.54
CA ASP A 646 22.42 -18.46 -23.97
C ASP A 646 21.62 -19.38 -23.01
N LEU A 647 20.30 -19.39 -23.15
CA LEU A 647 19.44 -20.30 -22.39
C LEU A 647 19.74 -21.72 -22.85
N SER A 648 19.96 -22.64 -21.90
CA SER A 648 20.18 -24.05 -22.24
C SER A 648 19.03 -24.59 -23.11
N PRO A 649 19.30 -25.50 -24.08
CA PRO A 649 18.26 -26.08 -24.94
C PRO A 649 17.08 -26.68 -24.15
N LYS A 650 17.37 -27.31 -23.01
CA LYS A 650 16.36 -27.86 -22.08
C LYS A 650 15.46 -26.76 -21.50
N LEU A 651 16.03 -25.63 -21.08
CA LEU A 651 15.24 -24.51 -20.54
C LEU A 651 14.39 -23.86 -21.64
N GLN A 652 14.91 -23.74 -22.86
CA GLN A 652 14.12 -23.25 -23.99
C GLN A 652 12.94 -24.19 -24.30
N GLU A 653 13.14 -25.50 -24.24
CA GLU A 653 12.08 -26.50 -24.41
C GLU A 653 11.02 -26.39 -23.29
N CYS A 654 11.45 -26.25 -22.04
CA CYS A 654 10.54 -26.02 -20.91
C CYS A 654 9.71 -24.74 -21.08
N LEU A 655 10.34 -23.63 -21.48
CA LEU A 655 9.63 -22.37 -21.69
C LEU A 655 8.64 -22.45 -22.87
N LYS A 656 9.01 -23.15 -23.96
CA LYS A 656 8.09 -23.45 -25.07
C LYS A 656 6.91 -24.30 -24.60
N PHE A 657 7.17 -25.33 -23.79
CA PHE A 657 6.13 -26.18 -23.21
C PHE A 657 5.18 -25.38 -22.33
N VAL A 658 5.72 -24.58 -21.39
CA VAL A 658 4.92 -23.69 -20.53
C VAL A 658 4.05 -22.77 -21.38
N LYS A 659 4.62 -22.14 -22.41
CA LYS A 659 3.89 -21.24 -23.31
C LYS A 659 2.68 -21.89 -23.97
N VAL A 660 2.79 -23.16 -24.40
CA VAL A 660 1.68 -23.90 -25.03
C VAL A 660 0.54 -24.19 -24.03
N HIS A 661 0.87 -24.38 -22.75
CA HIS A 661 -0.07 -24.80 -21.71
C HIS A 661 -0.52 -23.66 -20.78
N LEU A 662 -0.23 -22.39 -21.12
CA LEU A 662 -0.61 -21.22 -20.30
C LEU A 662 -2.12 -21.07 -20.11
N GLY A 663 -2.91 -21.58 -21.06
CA GLY A 663 -4.38 -21.49 -21.06
C GLY A 663 -5.08 -22.75 -20.55
N ASP A 664 -4.34 -23.78 -20.16
CA ASP A 664 -4.93 -25.06 -19.76
C ASP A 664 -5.53 -24.97 -18.36
N GLU A 665 -6.76 -25.48 -18.20
CA GLU A 665 -7.43 -25.51 -16.90
C GLU A 665 -6.81 -26.53 -15.94
N ASP A 666 -6.15 -27.57 -16.48
CA ASP A 666 -5.48 -28.62 -15.71
C ASP A 666 -3.97 -28.35 -15.59
N ILE A 667 -3.58 -27.77 -14.46
CA ILE A 667 -2.18 -27.46 -14.16
C ILE A 667 -1.34 -28.71 -13.82
N VAL A 668 -1.95 -29.88 -13.60
CA VAL A 668 -1.24 -31.08 -13.15
C VAL A 668 -0.24 -31.56 -14.21
N GLN A 669 -0.64 -31.61 -15.47
CA GLN A 669 0.26 -31.98 -16.57
C GLN A 669 1.43 -31.01 -16.70
N LEU A 670 1.17 -29.71 -16.53
CA LEU A 670 2.22 -28.69 -16.52
C LEU A 670 3.21 -28.93 -15.37
N MET A 671 2.72 -29.22 -14.17
CA MET A 671 3.55 -29.49 -12.99
C MET A 671 4.36 -30.79 -13.12
N GLU A 672 3.77 -31.86 -13.66
CA GLU A 672 4.45 -33.15 -13.86
C GLU A 672 5.62 -33.03 -14.84
N VAL A 673 5.42 -32.33 -15.97
CA VAL A 673 6.49 -32.10 -16.95
C VAL A 673 7.58 -31.21 -16.37
N MET A 674 7.23 -30.12 -15.66
CA MET A 674 8.22 -29.27 -15.01
C MET A 674 9.02 -30.03 -13.92
N LEU A 675 8.38 -30.94 -13.19
CA LEU A 675 9.04 -31.80 -12.21
C LEU A 675 9.98 -32.80 -12.90
N TYR A 676 9.55 -33.44 -13.98
CA TYR A 676 10.37 -34.34 -14.79
C TYR A 676 11.67 -33.65 -15.22
N TYR A 677 11.59 -32.47 -15.84
CA TYR A 677 12.78 -31.70 -16.24
C TYR A 677 13.67 -31.29 -15.05
N LYS A 678 13.10 -31.05 -13.86
CA LYS A 678 13.87 -30.77 -12.65
C LYS A 678 14.64 -32.00 -12.17
N PHE A 679 14.06 -33.19 -12.23
CA PHE A 679 14.70 -34.44 -11.82
C PHE A 679 15.71 -34.96 -12.86
N SER A 680 15.47 -34.76 -14.16
CA SER A 680 16.43 -35.07 -15.22
C SER A 680 17.72 -34.22 -15.18
N ASN A 681 17.77 -33.18 -14.35
CA ASN A 681 18.99 -32.40 -14.07
C ASN A 681 19.82 -32.99 -12.92
N PHE A 682 19.26 -33.84 -12.06
CA PHE A 682 20.01 -34.50 -10.98
C PHE A 682 20.86 -35.67 -11.53
N ASP A 683 20.32 -36.44 -12.47
CA ASP A 683 21.02 -37.60 -13.06
C ASP A 683 22.21 -37.25 -13.96
N ALA A 684 22.39 -35.98 -14.34
CA ALA A 684 23.54 -35.52 -15.15
C ALA A 684 24.71 -35.02 -14.29
N SER A 685 24.63 -35.12 -12.96
CA SER A 685 25.63 -34.64 -12.01
C SER A 685 26.07 -35.69 -10.99
N ILE A 686 25.86 -36.98 -11.30
CA ILE A 686 26.45 -38.13 -10.59
C ILE A 686 27.47 -38.81 -11.50
#